data_AF-A0A8T4TXE3-F1
#
_entry.id   AF-A0A8T4TXE3-F1
#
_cell.length_a   1.000
_cell.length_b   1.000
_cell.length_c   1.000
_cell.angle_alpha   90.00
_cell.angle_beta   90.00
_cell.angle_gamma   90.00
#
_symmetry.space_group_name_H-M   'P 1'
#
loop_
_entity.id
_entity.type
_entity.pdbx_description
1 polymer ?
#
loop_
_entity_poly.entity_id
_entity_poly.type
_entity_poly.pdbx_seq_one_letter_code
_entity_poly.pdbx_strand_id
1 'polypeptide(L)'
;MKKRGESEKIIVLEPYHEESDTLIPFVVILLIISTIVAIVWVIVSNLPEKVENIDIEFIVTEETNMSVKNSFTSLSKEKLNLTISRGEDNANVSSLGVIIIGVNFLGQETNRTYLVDPPNISETKTYILNITGLSNIRKILIYPFSEKSIPRNFPVNKSDANVIYLRSFYKDLDGDGFGNSTEKIEAESLPANYSRISGDCNDNNKAINPNAIEICNGLDDNCDVITDQKKCEKQQGICEGQIATCAAGNWTGCNYSLIYQYETDEKSCDGKDNDCDGTVDEGCYYRLEKIKATYGPSFLDERDIDELKSHGINAFIIKNNYGNNIDYSTYTDNLPNSVKQFASWAKEKDMMFFQALDFVRLTTNNNVVYSDGTAGTHVSPWDENYWKHLTELVVNLANLSIKYPHTYRIDGVWFDFELYHNDQGFFTKSWGFEDSTFNKYLADRGLENWNNPPKNPGQAAQRYPWLQSYGKLDDYYSFLEETIRKLAENLKNEVKAVNPDFLIGAYPSPVPSKAYLSDIYAGWSSKDEPAIIWATEMYYAGGARSIPSNLASSKLPEGYYNFKDIYGKEIYAYYVGGLINYMYSPTNWAYNLYNVAKNSSGFWIYTAEIFTEKQEDLSLIYRSLMGCYDSPDNSLNTCENQEQYTETVNLYYQQMDIASEELDKLMNDENYQTYLTKIEPEPNRYQATVNIPASALNINIAPIKEQWPLDSLSLPWKRFRNQHNFIIKAKKDETVKIEVQDIPLGSYLDSVAYRVVDKDIKEILSGKIARSQSKVISFVASYDGYYALLINPGTGTFNPLNTNVPMMLYAIERIHIIREATLYFWVGSISHFNIDFEGEGTGEGLTAAIYKPTATGYQLVTSGSTTQLKNYFSLSVDVSAGDVNKIWKLTISAPPSQPLAPQSFEDVHIDFDNNIPSYFSLTDNENYFMR
;
A
#
# COMPACT_ATOMS: atom_id res chain seq x y z
N MET A 1 -37.97 41.27 -30.20
CA MET A 1 -38.32 41.42 -31.63
C MET A 1 -37.41 42.43 -32.31
N LYS A 2 -36.56 41.93 -33.21
CA LYS A 2 -36.25 42.42 -34.58
C LYS A 2 -34.96 41.69 -34.93
N LYS A 3 -34.92 40.95 -36.03
CA LYS A 3 -34.58 41.47 -37.35
C LYS A 3 -33.28 42.29 -37.31
N ARG A 4 -32.29 41.82 -38.07
CA ARG A 4 -31.09 42.52 -38.55
C ARG A 4 -30.00 42.83 -37.51
N GLY A 5 -28.85 42.21 -37.74
CA GLY A 5 -27.75 42.90 -38.42
C GLY A 5 -26.96 43.90 -37.59
N GLU A 6 -25.66 43.60 -37.51
CA GLU A 6 -24.52 44.52 -37.33
C GLU A 6 -24.02 44.81 -35.91
N SER A 7 -22.95 44.06 -35.61
CA SER A 7 -21.60 44.44 -35.11
C SER A 7 -21.42 45.43 -33.95
N GLU A 8 -20.70 44.87 -32.96
CA GLU A 8 -19.72 45.45 -32.04
C GLU A 8 -20.16 46.57 -31.07
N LYS A 9 -20.22 46.23 -29.78
CA LYS A 9 -19.30 46.74 -28.75
C LYS A 9 -19.50 46.05 -27.39
N ILE A 10 -18.38 45.99 -26.66
CA ILE A 10 -18.15 45.46 -25.31
C ILE A 10 -19.07 46.16 -24.27
N ILE A 11 -19.46 45.46 -23.17
CA ILE A 11 -19.34 45.89 -21.75
C ILE A 11 -20.24 45.05 -20.81
N VAL A 12 -19.57 44.40 -19.85
CA VAL A 12 -19.75 44.27 -18.37
C VAL A 12 -21.16 44.23 -17.71
N LEU A 13 -21.19 43.40 -16.66
CA LEU A 13 -22.22 42.85 -15.77
C LEU A 13 -23.16 43.82 -15.01
N GLU A 14 -24.22 43.18 -14.45
CA GLU A 14 -24.79 43.32 -13.09
C GLU A 14 -26.21 43.95 -12.91
N PRO A 15 -26.94 43.73 -11.78
CA PRO A 15 -28.16 42.89 -11.69
C PRO A 15 -29.40 43.64 -11.10
N TYR A 16 -30.36 42.91 -10.47
CA TYR A 16 -31.37 43.28 -9.43
C TYR A 16 -32.87 43.01 -9.81
N HIS A 17 -33.53 41.95 -9.29
CA HIS A 17 -34.37 41.77 -8.05
C HIS A 17 -35.82 42.33 -8.16
N GLU A 18 -36.87 41.48 -8.21
CA GLU A 18 -37.79 40.99 -7.11
C GLU A 18 -39.12 41.82 -7.12
N GLU A 19 -40.36 41.37 -6.86
CA GLU A 19 -40.94 40.38 -5.95
C GLU A 19 -42.37 39.92 -6.38
N SER A 20 -42.71 38.69 -5.98
CA SER A 20 -44.01 38.11 -5.53
C SER A 20 -45.26 37.91 -6.42
N ASP A 21 -45.55 36.61 -6.60
CA ASP A 21 -46.79 35.89 -6.32
C ASP A 21 -48.06 36.11 -7.15
N THR A 22 -48.15 35.34 -8.25
CA THR A 22 -49.32 34.46 -8.59
C THR A 22 -49.08 33.66 -9.90
N LEU A 23 -47.85 33.19 -10.16
CA LEU A 23 -47.52 32.48 -11.42
C LEU A 23 -46.96 31.06 -11.25
N ILE A 24 -46.91 30.48 -10.04
CA ILE A 24 -46.14 29.24 -9.84
C ILE A 24 -46.89 27.96 -10.26
N PRO A 25 -48.23 27.79 -10.17
CA PRO A 25 -48.88 26.60 -10.73
C PRO A 25 -48.84 26.60 -12.27
N PHE A 26 -48.84 27.77 -12.91
CA PHE A 26 -48.81 27.92 -14.37
C PHE A 26 -47.40 27.86 -14.95
N VAL A 27 -46.39 28.37 -14.23
CA VAL A 27 -44.97 28.21 -14.60
C VAL A 27 -44.49 26.78 -14.37
N VAL A 28 -45.00 26.07 -13.36
CA VAL A 28 -44.68 24.64 -13.19
C VAL A 28 -45.34 23.79 -14.28
N ILE A 29 -46.57 24.09 -14.72
CA ILE A 29 -47.18 23.40 -15.89
C ILE A 29 -46.49 23.79 -17.20
N LEU A 30 -46.11 25.06 -17.40
CA LEU A 30 -45.36 25.50 -18.58
C LEU A 30 -43.90 25.02 -18.58
N LEU A 31 -43.27 24.83 -17.42
CA LEU A 31 -41.95 24.21 -17.29
C LEU A 31 -42.07 22.69 -17.43
N ILE A 32 -43.13 22.04 -16.98
CA ILE A 32 -43.36 20.62 -17.26
C ILE A 32 -43.66 20.43 -18.75
N ILE A 33 -44.42 21.32 -19.41
CA ILE A 33 -44.63 21.29 -20.86
C ILE A 33 -43.37 21.72 -21.62
N SER A 34 -42.57 22.69 -21.16
CA SER A 34 -41.32 23.08 -21.83
C SER A 34 -40.20 22.07 -21.58
N THR A 35 -40.20 21.38 -20.44
CA THR A 35 -39.27 20.30 -20.13
C THR A 35 -39.74 19.02 -20.80
N ILE A 36 -41.03 18.76 -20.99
CA ILE A 36 -41.53 17.68 -21.87
C ILE A 36 -41.30 18.04 -23.33
N VAL A 37 -41.41 19.29 -23.76
CA VAL A 37 -41.09 19.73 -25.14
C VAL A 37 -39.59 19.82 -25.37
N ALA A 38 -38.76 20.09 -24.35
CA ALA A 38 -37.30 20.07 -24.42
C ALA A 38 -36.76 18.66 -24.22
N ILE A 39 -37.43 17.80 -23.45
CA ILE A 39 -37.17 16.36 -23.41
C ILE A 39 -37.65 15.76 -24.71
N VAL A 40 -38.79 16.15 -25.29
CA VAL A 40 -39.22 15.71 -26.64
C VAL A 40 -38.38 16.38 -27.73
N TRP A 41 -37.81 17.57 -27.56
CA TRP A 41 -36.94 18.21 -28.54
C TRP A 41 -35.50 17.70 -28.43
N VAL A 42 -34.95 17.44 -27.24
CA VAL A 42 -33.68 16.73 -27.04
C VAL A 42 -33.86 15.25 -27.37
N ILE A 43 -35.02 14.66 -27.10
CA ILE A 43 -35.39 13.36 -27.65
C ILE A 43 -35.65 13.49 -29.15
N VAL A 44 -36.09 14.57 -29.80
CA VAL A 44 -36.26 14.65 -31.28
C VAL A 44 -34.99 15.14 -32.01
N SER A 45 -34.05 15.78 -31.32
CA SER A 45 -32.77 16.29 -31.84
C SER A 45 -31.55 15.49 -31.35
N ASN A 46 -31.72 14.58 -30.39
CA ASN A 46 -30.87 13.41 -30.16
C ASN A 46 -31.59 12.07 -30.42
N LEU A 47 -32.88 12.05 -30.78
CA LEU A 47 -33.35 11.02 -31.72
C LEU A 47 -32.86 11.48 -33.07
N PRO A 48 -32.39 10.55 -33.91
CA PRO A 48 -32.00 10.89 -35.25
C PRO A 48 -33.22 11.55 -35.89
N GLU A 49 -33.12 12.83 -36.28
CA GLU A 49 -33.86 13.25 -37.46
C GLU A 49 -33.24 12.42 -38.57
N LYS A 50 -33.87 11.26 -38.70
CA LYS A 50 -33.81 10.32 -39.76
C LYS A 50 -33.41 11.09 -41.01
N VAL A 51 -32.12 10.98 -41.37
CA VAL A 51 -31.89 10.25 -42.62
C VAL A 51 -32.68 8.97 -42.38
N GLU A 52 -33.95 8.99 -42.83
CA GLU A 52 -34.75 7.78 -42.96
C GLU A 52 -33.74 6.83 -43.52
N ASN A 53 -33.48 5.71 -42.81
CA ASN A 53 -32.71 4.61 -43.35
C ASN A 53 -33.05 4.62 -44.82
N ILE A 54 -32.05 4.93 -45.66
CA ILE A 54 -32.29 4.81 -47.09
C ILE A 54 -32.66 3.34 -47.15
N ASP A 55 -33.95 3.04 -47.24
CA ASP A 55 -34.44 1.68 -47.32
C ASP A 55 -34.09 1.31 -48.76
N ILE A 56 -32.80 1.02 -48.93
CA ILE A 56 -32.25 0.52 -50.16
C ILE A 56 -32.74 -0.91 -50.21
N GLU A 57 -33.97 -1.06 -50.65
CA GLU A 57 -34.54 -2.36 -50.89
C GLU A 57 -33.92 -2.90 -52.18
N PHE A 58 -32.85 -3.67 -52.02
CA PHE A 58 -32.16 -4.34 -53.11
C PHE A 58 -33.03 -5.49 -53.60
N ILE A 59 -33.78 -5.25 -54.68
CA ILE A 59 -34.38 -6.37 -55.42
C ILE A 59 -33.30 -6.90 -56.36
N VAL A 60 -32.35 -7.66 -55.82
CA VAL A 60 -31.53 -8.54 -56.64
C VAL A 60 -32.45 -9.69 -57.02
N THR A 61 -32.86 -9.75 -58.29
CA THR A 61 -33.57 -10.93 -58.78
C THR A 61 -32.69 -12.15 -58.48
N GLU A 62 -33.25 -13.17 -57.82
CA GLU A 62 -32.56 -14.29 -57.11
C GLU A 62 -31.48 -15.05 -57.92
N GLU A 63 -31.27 -14.72 -59.18
CA GLU A 63 -30.39 -15.41 -60.12
C GLU A 63 -28.98 -14.81 -60.25
N THR A 64 -28.60 -13.76 -59.51
CA THR A 64 -27.21 -13.23 -59.53
C THR A 64 -26.63 -12.97 -58.13
N ASN A 65 -25.65 -13.78 -57.70
CA ASN A 65 -24.91 -13.66 -56.42
C ASN A 65 -24.01 -12.40 -56.39
N MET A 66 -24.62 -11.21 -56.29
CA MET A 66 -23.90 -9.94 -56.18
C MET A 66 -24.20 -9.25 -54.86
N SER A 67 -23.15 -8.72 -54.22
CA SER A 67 -23.26 -7.92 -53.01
C SER A 67 -22.96 -6.46 -53.34
N VAL A 68 -23.81 -5.56 -52.86
CA VAL A 68 -23.67 -4.12 -53.09
C VAL A 68 -23.59 -3.42 -51.75
N LYS A 69 -22.55 -2.62 -51.56
CA LYS A 69 -22.35 -1.84 -50.34
C LYS A 69 -22.23 -0.37 -50.72
N ASN A 70 -23.05 0.45 -50.09
CA ASN A 70 -23.02 1.90 -50.28
C ASN A 70 -22.34 2.57 -49.09
N SER A 71 -21.60 3.64 -49.32
CA SER A 71 -21.09 4.53 -48.27
C SER A 71 -21.31 5.99 -48.66
N PHE A 72 -22.00 6.73 -47.79
CA PHE A 72 -22.12 8.18 -47.87
C PHE A 72 -21.18 8.82 -46.85
N THR A 73 -20.16 9.52 -47.29
CA THR A 73 -19.24 10.28 -46.43
C THR A 73 -19.53 11.79 -46.53
N SER A 74 -20.43 12.27 -45.66
CA SER A 74 -20.66 13.68 -45.30
C SER A 74 -21.34 14.61 -46.33
N LEU A 75 -22.07 15.60 -45.79
CA LEU A 75 -23.00 16.51 -46.46
C LEU A 75 -22.36 17.39 -47.57
N SER A 76 -22.39 16.89 -48.81
CA SER A 76 -22.85 17.66 -49.97
C SER A 76 -23.73 16.75 -50.86
N LYS A 77 -24.93 17.21 -51.21
CA LYS A 77 -26.11 16.39 -51.60
C LYS A 77 -26.12 15.86 -53.05
N GLU A 78 -24.99 15.60 -53.70
CA GLU A 78 -24.95 15.45 -55.19
C GLU A 78 -24.17 14.26 -55.76
N LYS A 79 -23.57 13.39 -54.95
CA LYS A 79 -22.81 12.21 -55.45
C LYS A 79 -23.16 10.94 -54.70
N LEU A 80 -23.34 9.86 -55.46
CA LEU A 80 -23.56 8.51 -54.94
C LEU A 80 -22.40 7.61 -55.37
N ASN A 81 -21.67 7.09 -54.38
CA ASN A 81 -20.59 6.14 -54.60
C ASN A 81 -21.11 4.72 -54.39
N LEU A 82 -21.34 4.01 -55.49
CA LEU A 82 -21.80 2.62 -55.45
C LEU A 82 -20.61 1.69 -55.56
N THR A 83 -20.34 0.93 -54.51
CA THR A 83 -19.33 -0.13 -54.55
C THR A 83 -20.02 -1.47 -54.73
N ILE A 84 -19.70 -2.14 -55.84
CA ILE A 84 -20.32 -3.39 -56.24
C ILE A 84 -19.23 -4.45 -56.26
N SER A 85 -19.47 -5.56 -55.56
CA SER A 85 -18.59 -6.71 -55.49
C SER A 85 -19.33 -7.96 -55.96
N ARG A 86 -18.65 -8.82 -56.72
CA ARG A 86 -19.23 -10.05 -57.24
C ARG A 86 -18.73 -11.24 -56.42
N GLY A 87 -19.66 -12.05 -55.89
CA GLY A 87 -19.33 -13.30 -55.22
C GLY A 87 -18.84 -14.36 -56.22
N GLU A 88 -18.12 -15.36 -55.73
CA GLU A 88 -17.34 -16.31 -56.55
C GLU A 88 -18.18 -17.16 -57.53
N ASP A 89 -19.48 -17.33 -57.26
CA ASP A 89 -20.26 -18.45 -57.80
C ASP A 89 -21.23 -18.17 -58.96
N ASN A 90 -21.14 -17.05 -59.70
CA ASN A 90 -21.95 -16.95 -60.94
C ASN A 90 -21.33 -16.03 -62.01
N ALA A 91 -21.04 -16.58 -63.19
CA ALA A 91 -20.47 -15.93 -64.36
C ALA A 91 -21.55 -15.63 -65.43
N ASN A 92 -21.37 -14.55 -66.21
CA ASN A 92 -22.23 -14.09 -67.33
C ASN A 92 -23.36 -13.09 -66.99
N VAL A 93 -22.97 -11.95 -66.42
CA VAL A 93 -23.73 -10.70 -66.56
C VAL A 93 -22.91 -9.82 -67.48
N SER A 94 -23.50 -9.32 -68.58
CA SER A 94 -22.78 -8.53 -69.58
C SER A 94 -22.78 -7.03 -69.28
N SER A 95 -23.86 -6.54 -68.68
CA SER A 95 -24.02 -5.13 -68.29
C SER A 95 -24.97 -5.02 -67.08
N LEU A 96 -24.76 -4.02 -66.22
CA LEU A 96 -25.65 -3.72 -65.11
C LEU A 96 -26.38 -2.41 -65.36
N GLY A 97 -27.68 -2.38 -65.10
CA GLY A 97 -28.44 -1.14 -65.10
C GLY A 97 -28.83 -0.74 -63.69
N VAL A 98 -28.55 0.51 -63.35
CA VAL A 98 -28.80 1.12 -62.05
C VAL A 98 -29.88 2.17 -62.23
N ILE A 99 -31.06 1.95 -61.66
CA ILE A 99 -32.18 2.88 -61.68
C ILE A 99 -32.33 3.50 -60.30
N ILE A 100 -32.37 4.83 -60.26
CA ILE A 100 -32.52 5.63 -59.04
C ILE A 100 -33.87 6.33 -59.08
N ILE A 101 -34.70 6.08 -58.08
CA ILE A 101 -36.04 6.66 -57.94
C ILE A 101 -36.04 7.58 -56.72
N GLY A 102 -36.45 8.82 -56.94
CA GLY A 102 -36.48 9.85 -55.91
C GLY A 102 -37.53 10.92 -56.21
N VAL A 103 -37.68 11.86 -55.29
CA VAL A 103 -38.67 12.92 -55.42
C VAL A 103 -37.98 14.16 -55.99
N ASN A 104 -38.54 14.74 -57.06
CA ASN A 104 -37.99 16.00 -57.57
C ASN A 104 -38.31 17.16 -56.60
N PHE A 105 -37.73 18.33 -56.84
CA PHE A 105 -37.91 19.51 -55.99
C PHE A 105 -39.36 20.01 -55.88
N LEU A 106 -40.27 19.51 -56.73
CA LEU A 106 -41.70 19.80 -56.69
C LEU A 106 -42.50 18.76 -55.90
N GLY A 107 -41.84 17.80 -55.27
CA GLY A 107 -42.49 16.75 -54.47
C GLY A 107 -43.12 15.62 -55.30
N GLN A 108 -42.78 15.51 -56.60
CA GLN A 108 -43.26 14.44 -57.48
C GLN A 108 -42.23 13.34 -57.65
N GLU A 109 -42.68 12.09 -57.69
CA GLU A 109 -41.80 10.93 -57.85
C GLU A 109 -41.29 10.83 -59.30
N THR A 110 -39.97 10.68 -59.44
CA THR A 110 -39.27 10.67 -60.73
C THR A 110 -38.09 9.70 -60.69
N ASN A 111 -37.71 9.14 -61.84
CA ASN A 111 -36.64 8.14 -61.92
C ASN A 111 -35.53 8.54 -62.91
N ARG A 112 -34.32 8.03 -62.68
CA ARG A 112 -33.17 8.14 -63.60
C ARG A 112 -32.42 6.83 -63.69
N THR A 113 -31.94 6.50 -64.89
CA THR A 113 -31.25 5.23 -65.17
C THR A 113 -29.83 5.48 -65.65
N TYR A 114 -28.89 4.72 -65.11
CA TYR A 114 -27.47 4.71 -65.46
C TYR A 114 -27.04 3.29 -65.81
N LEU A 115 -26.20 3.12 -66.81
CA LEU A 115 -25.62 1.82 -67.18
C LEU A 115 -24.17 1.78 -66.72
N VAL A 116 -23.78 0.68 -66.07
CA VAL A 116 -22.41 0.46 -65.59
C VAL A 116 -21.98 -0.97 -65.91
N ASP A 117 -20.68 -1.20 -65.93
CA ASP A 117 -20.12 -2.50 -66.23
C ASP A 117 -20.16 -3.42 -65.01
N PRO A 118 -20.39 -4.74 -65.19
CA PRO A 118 -20.31 -5.67 -64.08
C PRO A 118 -18.84 -5.87 -63.67
N PRO A 119 -18.53 -5.93 -62.37
CA PRO A 119 -17.20 -6.34 -61.92
C PRO A 119 -16.93 -7.82 -62.27
N ASN A 120 -15.65 -8.15 -62.45
CA ASN A 120 -15.23 -9.54 -62.62
C ASN A 120 -15.38 -10.32 -61.30
N ILE A 121 -15.27 -11.64 -61.38
CA ILE A 121 -15.28 -12.52 -60.19
C ILE A 121 -14.14 -12.06 -59.26
N SER A 122 -14.44 -11.99 -57.95
CA SER A 122 -13.56 -11.53 -56.87
C SER A 122 -13.04 -10.08 -56.98
N GLU A 123 -13.50 -9.31 -57.97
CA GLU A 123 -13.16 -7.89 -58.14
C GLU A 123 -14.23 -7.00 -57.49
N THR A 124 -13.80 -5.95 -56.78
CA THR A 124 -14.70 -4.92 -56.24
C THR A 124 -14.50 -3.64 -57.04
N LYS A 125 -15.56 -3.10 -57.63
CA LYS A 125 -15.51 -1.84 -58.39
C LYS A 125 -16.41 -0.78 -57.77
N THR A 126 -15.86 0.42 -57.66
CA THR A 126 -16.59 1.60 -57.18
C THR A 126 -16.93 2.50 -58.35
N TYR A 127 -18.22 2.79 -58.49
CA TYR A 127 -18.77 3.70 -59.47
C TYR A 127 -19.22 4.98 -58.77
N ILE A 128 -18.80 6.13 -59.29
CA ILE A 128 -19.22 7.45 -58.79
C ILE A 128 -20.28 7.99 -59.75
N LEU A 129 -21.52 8.05 -59.28
CA LEU A 129 -22.65 8.60 -60.04
C LEU A 129 -22.98 9.99 -59.51
N ASN A 130 -22.94 11.00 -60.38
CA ASN A 130 -23.36 12.35 -60.05
C ASN A 130 -24.89 12.46 -60.19
N ILE A 131 -25.60 12.75 -59.10
CA ILE A 131 -27.06 12.79 -59.07
C ILE A 131 -27.51 14.24 -58.90
N THR A 132 -27.92 14.88 -59.99
CA THR A 132 -28.45 16.24 -59.98
C THR A 132 -29.96 16.27 -60.20
N GLY A 133 -30.68 17.08 -59.41
CA GLY A 133 -32.11 17.37 -59.60
C GLY A 133 -33.09 16.39 -58.96
N LEU A 134 -32.62 15.42 -58.18
CA LEU A 134 -33.43 14.54 -57.33
C LEU A 134 -33.14 14.82 -55.86
N SER A 135 -34.17 14.79 -55.03
CA SER A 135 -34.09 14.94 -53.58
C SER A 135 -34.83 13.79 -52.89
N ASN A 136 -34.36 13.36 -51.71
CA ASN A 136 -34.96 12.24 -50.95
C ASN A 136 -35.07 10.96 -51.81
N ILE A 137 -33.93 10.40 -52.20
CA ILE A 137 -33.85 9.13 -52.93
C ILE A 137 -34.50 8.05 -52.08
N ARG A 138 -35.56 7.43 -52.58
CA ARG A 138 -36.31 6.42 -51.84
C ARG A 138 -35.98 5.00 -52.28
N LYS A 139 -35.56 4.79 -53.54
CA LYS A 139 -35.26 3.45 -54.05
C LYS A 139 -34.13 3.45 -55.07
N ILE A 140 -33.24 2.45 -54.97
CA ILE A 140 -32.19 2.18 -55.95
C ILE A 140 -32.35 0.72 -56.37
N LEU A 141 -32.52 0.49 -57.67
CA LEU A 141 -32.71 -0.83 -58.24
C LEU A 141 -31.53 -1.15 -59.15
N ILE A 142 -30.93 -2.34 -58.96
CA ILE A 142 -29.81 -2.82 -59.76
C ILE A 142 -30.23 -4.13 -60.38
N TYR A 143 -30.28 -4.17 -61.71
CA TYR A 143 -30.68 -5.37 -62.43
C TYR A 143 -29.58 -5.82 -63.39
N PRO A 144 -29.29 -7.14 -63.43
CA PRO A 144 -28.46 -7.71 -64.47
C PRO A 144 -29.23 -7.67 -65.80
N PHE A 145 -28.65 -7.02 -66.80
CA PHE A 145 -29.20 -7.06 -68.15
C PHE A 145 -28.42 -8.06 -68.99
N SER A 146 -29.13 -8.96 -69.67
CA SER A 146 -28.70 -9.38 -71.02
C SER A 146 -29.45 -8.47 -72.00
N GLU A 147 -28.79 -7.99 -73.05
CA GLU A 147 -29.30 -6.90 -73.93
C GLU A 147 -30.70 -7.10 -74.55
N LYS A 148 -31.37 -8.25 -74.37
CA LYS A 148 -32.64 -8.58 -75.04
C LYS A 148 -33.93 -8.28 -74.26
N SER A 149 -33.89 -7.67 -73.08
CA SER A 149 -35.12 -7.40 -72.31
C SER A 149 -35.10 -6.07 -71.53
N ILE A 150 -35.08 -4.94 -72.23
CA ILE A 150 -35.39 -3.62 -71.63
C ILE A 150 -36.91 -3.36 -71.74
N PRO A 151 -37.66 -3.20 -70.64
CA PRO A 151 -39.07 -2.81 -70.68
C PRO A 151 -39.24 -1.41 -71.28
N ARG A 152 -40.15 -1.25 -72.26
CA ARG A 152 -40.28 -0.06 -73.14
C ARG A 152 -40.64 1.27 -72.48
N ASN A 153 -40.80 1.34 -71.15
CA ASN A 153 -41.36 2.51 -70.47
C ASN A 153 -40.36 3.29 -69.57
N PHE A 154 -39.05 3.08 -69.71
CA PHE A 154 -38.06 3.88 -68.98
C PHE A 154 -37.12 4.64 -69.94
N PRO A 155 -37.21 5.99 -70.01
CA PRO A 155 -36.33 6.79 -70.86
C PRO A 155 -34.91 6.84 -70.28
N VAL A 156 -33.94 6.31 -71.02
CA VAL A 156 -32.50 6.35 -70.68
C VAL A 156 -31.93 7.69 -71.14
N ASN A 157 -31.48 8.54 -70.20
CA ASN A 157 -30.71 9.73 -70.53
C ASN A 157 -29.25 9.31 -70.80
N LYS A 158 -28.91 9.11 -72.07
CA LYS A 158 -27.53 8.93 -72.56
C LYS A 158 -26.83 10.30 -72.69
N SER A 159 -26.26 10.77 -71.58
CA SER A 159 -25.14 11.71 -71.50
C SER A 159 -24.86 11.84 -70.00
N ASP A 160 -23.81 11.26 -69.41
CA ASP A 160 -22.41 11.60 -69.66
C ASP A 160 -21.50 10.39 -69.40
N ALA A 161 -21.66 9.34 -70.19
CA ALA A 161 -20.85 8.13 -70.11
C ALA A 161 -20.24 7.86 -71.49
N ASN A 162 -19.01 8.33 -71.71
CA ASN A 162 -18.16 7.77 -72.76
C ASN A 162 -17.73 6.38 -72.29
N VAL A 163 -18.46 5.33 -72.70
CA VAL A 163 -18.13 3.93 -72.45
C VAL A 163 -17.71 3.30 -73.78
N ILE A 164 -16.42 3.04 -73.91
CA ILE A 164 -15.80 2.32 -75.02
C ILE A 164 -15.53 0.89 -74.53
N TYR A 165 -16.06 -0.15 -75.20
CA TYR A 165 -15.77 -1.55 -74.87
C TYR A 165 -14.60 -2.06 -75.68
N LEU A 166 -13.42 -1.63 -75.29
CA LEU A 166 -12.21 -2.23 -75.76
C LEU A 166 -11.78 -3.27 -74.73
N ARG A 167 -11.46 -4.50 -75.19
CA ARG A 167 -10.84 -5.48 -74.31
C ARG A 167 -9.35 -5.25 -74.37
N SER A 168 -8.75 -5.10 -73.21
CA SER A 168 -7.31 -5.04 -73.10
C SER A 168 -6.74 -6.43 -73.40
N PHE A 169 -5.85 -6.49 -74.39
CA PHE A 169 -4.95 -7.61 -74.60
C PHE A 169 -3.53 -7.12 -74.34
N TYR A 170 -2.71 -7.96 -73.74
CA TYR A 170 -1.43 -7.59 -73.16
C TYR A 170 -0.34 -8.25 -73.98
N LYS A 171 0.64 -7.50 -74.47
CA LYS A 171 1.68 -8.07 -75.30
C LYS A 171 2.42 -9.12 -74.48
N ASP A 172 2.68 -10.27 -75.08
CA ASP A 172 3.29 -11.44 -74.46
C ASP A 172 4.51 -11.78 -75.33
N LEU A 173 5.66 -11.22 -74.94
CA LEU A 173 6.87 -11.23 -75.76
C LEU A 173 7.66 -12.53 -75.64
N ASP A 174 7.63 -13.18 -74.48
CA ASP A 174 8.36 -14.44 -74.21
C ASP A 174 7.49 -15.71 -74.35
N GLY A 175 6.18 -15.54 -74.57
CA GLY A 175 5.24 -16.60 -74.92
C GLY A 175 4.92 -17.52 -73.75
N ASP A 176 4.83 -17.00 -72.53
CA ASP A 176 4.49 -17.77 -71.34
C ASP A 176 2.97 -17.87 -71.07
N GLY A 177 2.19 -17.02 -71.73
CA GLY A 177 0.73 -16.99 -71.65
C GLY A 177 0.18 -15.89 -70.74
N PHE A 178 1.01 -15.16 -70.01
CA PHE A 178 0.71 -13.89 -69.38
C PHE A 178 1.34 -12.78 -70.22
N GLY A 179 0.67 -11.64 -70.29
CA GLY A 179 1.19 -10.49 -71.03
C GLY A 179 1.51 -9.33 -70.11
N ASN A 180 2.51 -8.56 -70.52
CA ASN A 180 2.89 -7.31 -69.89
C ASN A 180 1.67 -6.39 -69.73
N SER A 181 1.30 -6.11 -68.48
CA SER A 181 0.14 -5.30 -68.15
C SER A 181 0.16 -3.87 -68.73
N THR A 182 1.35 -3.37 -69.10
CA THR A 182 1.56 -2.02 -69.64
C THR A 182 1.60 -1.96 -71.16
N GLU A 183 2.08 -3.02 -71.83
CA GLU A 183 2.07 -3.11 -73.30
C GLU A 183 0.73 -3.68 -73.79
N LYS A 184 -0.35 -3.02 -73.38
CA LYS A 184 -1.69 -3.43 -73.74
C LYS A 184 -2.20 -2.68 -74.96
N ILE A 185 -2.92 -3.41 -75.80
CA ILE A 185 -3.74 -2.82 -76.84
C ILE A 185 -5.19 -3.09 -76.54
N GLU A 186 -5.98 -2.13 -76.94
CA GLU A 186 -7.41 -2.17 -76.85
C GLU A 186 -7.91 -2.61 -78.22
N ALA A 187 -8.42 -3.84 -78.27
CA ALA A 187 -8.91 -4.43 -79.50
C ALA A 187 -10.19 -5.22 -79.25
N GLU A 188 -10.90 -5.53 -80.32
CA GLU A 188 -12.16 -6.27 -80.25
C GLU A 188 -11.92 -7.80 -80.16
N SER A 189 -10.73 -8.30 -80.54
CA SER A 189 -10.34 -9.72 -80.50
C SER A 189 -8.83 -9.91 -80.28
N LEU A 190 -8.41 -11.06 -79.71
CA LEU A 190 -7.03 -11.34 -79.25
C LEU A 190 -6.03 -11.33 -80.42
N PRO A 191 -5.10 -10.37 -80.46
CA PRO A 191 -4.09 -10.28 -81.52
C PRO A 191 -2.92 -11.25 -81.30
N ALA A 192 -2.16 -11.56 -82.36
CA ALA A 192 -0.98 -12.42 -82.25
C ALA A 192 0.13 -11.74 -81.43
N ASN A 193 0.83 -12.50 -80.58
CA ASN A 193 1.81 -12.03 -79.58
C ASN A 193 1.20 -11.17 -78.46
N TYR A 194 -0.08 -11.40 -78.16
CA TYR A 194 -0.76 -10.83 -77.02
C TYR A 194 -1.47 -11.95 -76.24
N SER A 195 -1.62 -11.76 -74.94
CA SER A 195 -2.41 -12.58 -74.02
C SER A 195 -3.70 -11.85 -73.58
N ARG A 196 -4.69 -12.65 -73.18
CA ARG A 196 -5.91 -12.17 -72.52
C ARG A 196 -5.69 -11.88 -71.04
N ILE A 197 -4.66 -12.49 -70.47
CA ILE A 197 -4.38 -12.48 -69.04
C ILE A 197 -3.20 -11.54 -68.84
N SER A 198 -3.48 -10.43 -68.17
CA SER A 198 -2.43 -9.55 -67.65
C SER A 198 -1.83 -10.11 -66.38
N GLY A 199 -0.69 -9.58 -66.02
CA GLY A 199 -0.11 -9.78 -64.69
C GLY A 199 1.35 -10.19 -64.75
N ASP A 200 1.87 -10.44 -65.96
CA ASP A 200 3.29 -10.72 -66.13
C ASP A 200 4.13 -9.53 -65.62
N CYS A 201 4.83 -9.78 -64.51
CA CYS A 201 5.73 -8.82 -63.92
C CYS A 201 7.12 -8.80 -64.61
N ASN A 202 7.43 -9.75 -65.50
CA ASN A 202 8.61 -9.72 -66.38
C ASN A 202 8.43 -10.49 -67.71
N ASP A 203 7.75 -9.85 -68.66
CA ASP A 203 7.39 -10.35 -70.00
C ASP A 203 8.55 -10.68 -70.98
N ASN A 204 9.80 -10.58 -70.54
CA ASN A 204 10.97 -11.05 -71.29
C ASN A 204 11.58 -12.32 -70.68
N ASN A 205 11.08 -12.75 -69.53
CA ASN A 205 11.58 -13.86 -68.75
C ASN A 205 10.43 -14.74 -68.26
N LYS A 206 10.22 -15.81 -69.03
CA LYS A 206 9.28 -16.91 -68.78
C LYS A 206 9.27 -17.51 -67.36
N ALA A 207 10.27 -17.22 -66.53
CA ALA A 207 10.41 -17.69 -65.16
C ALA A 207 9.83 -16.73 -64.10
N ILE A 208 9.30 -15.56 -64.48
CA ILE A 208 8.68 -14.57 -63.59
C ILE A 208 7.34 -14.16 -64.19
N ASN A 209 6.24 -14.54 -63.56
CA ASN A 209 4.87 -14.31 -64.00
C ASN A 209 3.89 -14.64 -62.85
N PRO A 210 2.58 -14.31 -62.94
CA PRO A 210 1.59 -14.61 -61.89
C PRO A 210 1.45 -16.08 -61.47
N ASN A 211 2.17 -16.98 -62.15
CA ASN A 211 2.24 -18.40 -61.87
C ASN A 211 3.65 -18.89 -61.50
N ALA A 212 4.69 -18.06 -61.42
CA ALA A 212 6.02 -18.53 -61.05
C ALA A 212 6.16 -18.72 -59.53
N ILE A 213 7.36 -18.84 -58.96
CA ILE A 213 7.53 -19.18 -57.53
C ILE A 213 8.40 -18.15 -56.88
N GLU A 214 7.84 -17.49 -55.89
CA GLU A 214 8.45 -16.60 -54.95
C GLU A 214 9.74 -17.04 -54.30
N ILE A 215 10.82 -16.28 -54.53
CA ILE A 215 12.09 -16.62 -53.95
C ILE A 215 12.58 -15.44 -53.10
N CYS A 216 13.01 -15.78 -51.88
CA CYS A 216 13.83 -14.95 -50.97
C CYS A 216 15.27 -15.02 -51.50
N ASN A 217 15.36 -14.87 -52.83
CA ASN A 217 16.35 -14.24 -53.67
C ASN A 217 15.89 -12.82 -54.05
N GLY A 218 14.70 -12.37 -53.61
CA GLY A 218 14.18 -11.02 -53.80
C GLY A 218 13.06 -10.82 -54.81
N LEU A 219 12.50 -11.85 -55.42
CA LEU A 219 11.55 -11.69 -56.50
C LEU A 219 10.19 -12.25 -56.13
N ASP A 220 9.14 -11.45 -56.39
CA ASP A 220 7.89 -12.07 -56.79
C ASP A 220 7.99 -12.61 -58.19
N ASP A 221 8.65 -13.74 -58.24
CA ASP A 221 8.64 -14.61 -59.37
C ASP A 221 7.20 -15.07 -59.68
N ASN A 222 6.29 -15.19 -58.70
CA ASN A 222 4.90 -15.66 -58.80
C ASN A 222 3.76 -14.62 -59.06
N CYS A 223 4.11 -13.37 -59.32
CA CYS A 223 3.32 -12.13 -59.21
C CYS A 223 2.04 -12.17 -58.31
N ASP A 224 2.08 -12.77 -57.12
CA ASP A 224 1.01 -12.86 -56.08
C ASP A 224 1.06 -11.80 -54.98
N VAL A 225 2.07 -10.92 -55.05
CA VAL A 225 2.46 -9.81 -54.17
C VAL A 225 3.02 -10.17 -52.78
N ILE A 226 3.40 -11.41 -52.46
CA ILE A 226 3.94 -11.83 -51.13
C ILE A 226 5.23 -12.66 -51.22
N THR A 227 6.40 -12.03 -51.04
CA THR A 227 7.70 -12.71 -51.19
C THR A 227 8.33 -13.41 -49.96
N ASP A 228 7.97 -14.66 -49.55
CA ASP A 228 8.55 -15.56 -48.48
C ASP A 228 8.10 -15.40 -46.99
N GLN A 229 8.20 -16.37 -46.02
CA GLN A 229 7.98 -16.13 -44.51
C GLN A 229 8.81 -17.02 -43.48
N LYS A 230 9.30 -16.51 -42.32
CA LYS A 230 10.09 -17.17 -41.24
C LYS A 230 9.62 -16.77 -39.83
N LYS A 231 9.93 -17.56 -38.78
CA LYS A 231 9.69 -17.16 -37.38
C LYS A 231 10.56 -15.95 -36.97
N CYS A 232 9.99 -15.09 -36.15
CA CYS A 232 10.74 -14.00 -35.55
C CYS A 232 11.73 -14.51 -34.49
N GLU A 233 12.77 -13.72 -34.22
CA GLU A 233 13.89 -14.16 -33.37
C GLU A 233 13.48 -14.36 -31.90
N LYS A 234 12.53 -13.56 -31.41
CA LYS A 234 11.97 -13.63 -30.05
C LYS A 234 10.65 -14.40 -30.10
N GLN A 235 10.53 -15.40 -29.24
CA GLN A 235 9.42 -16.36 -29.19
C GLN A 235 9.07 -16.78 -27.75
N GLN A 236 9.57 -16.05 -26.74
CA GLN A 236 9.25 -16.31 -25.33
C GLN A 236 8.00 -15.49 -24.94
N GLY A 237 7.34 -15.86 -23.84
CA GLY A 237 6.20 -15.10 -23.32
C GLY A 237 5.08 -14.83 -24.33
N ILE A 238 4.59 -13.59 -24.37
CA ILE A 238 3.53 -13.18 -25.31
C ILE A 238 4.06 -13.04 -26.76
N CYS A 239 5.38 -13.03 -26.95
CA CYS A 239 6.05 -12.93 -28.25
C CYS A 239 5.96 -14.23 -29.05
N GLU A 240 5.50 -15.31 -28.43
CA GLU A 240 5.30 -16.61 -29.06
C GLU A 240 4.32 -16.50 -30.24
N GLY A 241 4.70 -17.06 -31.39
CA GLY A 241 3.83 -17.14 -32.57
C GLY A 241 3.98 -16.00 -33.57
N GLN A 242 4.85 -15.02 -33.32
CA GLN A 242 5.16 -13.97 -34.31
C GLN A 242 5.92 -14.53 -35.52
N ILE A 243 5.44 -14.18 -36.72
CA ILE A 243 5.96 -14.64 -38.00
C ILE A 243 6.37 -13.43 -38.85
N ALA A 244 7.58 -13.50 -39.39
CA ALA A 244 8.11 -12.59 -40.38
C ALA A 244 7.77 -13.08 -41.79
N THR A 245 6.85 -12.47 -42.50
CA THR A 245 6.75 -12.61 -43.94
C THR A 245 7.92 -11.91 -44.64
N CYS A 246 8.82 -12.67 -45.23
CA CYS A 246 9.52 -12.14 -46.37
C CYS A 246 8.51 -11.54 -47.37
N ALA A 247 8.92 -10.39 -47.86
CA ALA A 247 8.37 -9.78 -49.04
C ALA A 247 9.58 -9.11 -49.69
N ALA A 248 9.71 -9.17 -51.01
CA ALA A 248 10.93 -8.82 -51.74
C ALA A 248 12.26 -9.33 -51.12
N GLY A 249 12.38 -10.61 -50.76
CA GLY A 249 13.65 -11.20 -50.32
C GLY A 249 14.17 -10.81 -48.94
N ASN A 250 13.36 -10.14 -48.11
CA ASN A 250 13.70 -9.79 -46.73
C ASN A 250 12.56 -10.11 -45.78
N TRP A 251 12.86 -10.76 -44.67
CA TRP A 251 11.88 -11.15 -43.65
C TRP A 251 11.35 -9.93 -42.85
N THR A 252 10.05 -9.64 -42.95
CA THR A 252 9.32 -8.53 -42.28
C THR A 252 8.12 -9.05 -41.49
N GLY A 253 7.61 -8.40 -40.43
CA GLY A 253 6.41 -8.89 -39.69
C GLY A 253 6.62 -9.20 -38.21
N CYS A 254 7.85 -9.05 -37.71
CA CYS A 254 8.17 -9.16 -36.28
C CYS A 254 7.94 -7.85 -35.54
N ASN A 255 6.69 -7.38 -35.50
CA ASN A 255 6.33 -6.22 -34.69
C ASN A 255 5.65 -6.65 -33.41
N TYR A 256 6.46 -6.81 -32.37
CA TYR A 256 6.02 -7.24 -31.05
C TYR A 256 5.10 -6.22 -30.37
N SER A 257 5.20 -4.93 -30.72
CA SER A 257 4.44 -3.87 -30.04
C SER A 257 2.93 -3.89 -30.29
N LEU A 258 2.46 -4.74 -31.21
CA LEU A 258 1.05 -4.89 -31.57
C LEU A 258 0.39 -6.08 -30.88
N ILE A 259 1.16 -6.83 -30.08
CA ILE A 259 0.67 -7.99 -29.34
C ILE A 259 -0.17 -7.49 -28.16
N TYR A 260 -1.30 -8.16 -27.92
CA TYR A 260 -2.12 -7.90 -26.75
C TYR A 260 -1.29 -8.23 -25.48
N GLN A 261 -1.19 -7.27 -24.55
CA GLN A 261 -0.32 -7.27 -23.36
C GLN A 261 1.14 -6.90 -23.61
N TYR A 262 1.50 -6.39 -24.79
CA TYR A 262 2.83 -5.85 -25.01
C TYR A 262 3.12 -4.62 -24.13
N GLU A 263 4.30 -4.60 -23.55
CA GLU A 263 4.82 -3.50 -22.72
C GLU A 263 6.10 -2.94 -23.36
N THR A 264 6.30 -1.62 -23.32
CA THR A 264 7.57 -1.03 -23.80
C THR A 264 8.72 -1.21 -22.81
N ASP A 265 8.37 -1.38 -21.54
CA ASP A 265 9.24 -1.75 -20.44
C ASP A 265 8.46 -2.81 -19.66
N GLU A 266 9.09 -3.94 -19.34
CA GLU A 266 8.48 -5.04 -18.57
C GLU A 266 8.03 -4.56 -17.17
N LYS A 267 6.72 -4.71 -16.87
CA LYS A 267 6.05 -4.30 -15.63
C LYS A 267 5.14 -5.37 -15.05
N SER A 268 4.56 -6.22 -15.90
CA SER A 268 3.54 -7.18 -15.49
C SER A 268 4.10 -8.36 -14.68
N CYS A 269 5.41 -8.65 -14.80
CA CYS A 269 6.15 -9.66 -14.03
C CYS A 269 5.40 -10.99 -13.88
N ASP A 270 4.77 -11.44 -14.96
CA ASP A 270 3.81 -12.55 -14.98
C ASP A 270 4.42 -13.86 -15.50
N GLY A 271 5.77 -13.96 -15.46
CA GLY A 271 6.51 -15.10 -15.99
C GLY A 271 6.53 -15.15 -17.52
N LYS A 272 6.22 -14.03 -18.18
CA LYS A 272 6.23 -13.87 -19.62
C LYS A 272 7.10 -12.69 -20.02
N ASP A 273 7.79 -12.86 -21.15
CA ASP A 273 8.48 -11.80 -21.90
C ASP A 273 7.40 -10.93 -22.58
N ASN A 274 7.01 -9.80 -21.97
CA ASN A 274 5.96 -8.89 -22.44
C ASN A 274 6.50 -7.69 -23.21
N ASP A 275 7.79 -7.39 -23.11
CA ASP A 275 8.46 -6.39 -23.94
C ASP A 275 9.24 -6.96 -25.14
N CYS A 276 9.31 -8.29 -25.22
CA CYS A 276 9.93 -9.06 -26.30
C CYS A 276 11.42 -8.80 -26.47
N ASP A 277 12.14 -8.51 -25.38
CA ASP A 277 13.59 -8.35 -25.39
C ASP A 277 14.34 -9.70 -25.33
N GLY A 278 13.64 -10.80 -25.07
CA GLY A 278 14.14 -12.17 -25.04
C GLY A 278 14.67 -12.63 -23.69
N THR A 279 14.54 -11.81 -22.66
CA THR A 279 14.56 -12.22 -21.26
C THR A 279 13.13 -12.32 -20.74
N VAL A 280 12.96 -12.94 -19.58
CA VAL A 280 11.65 -13.04 -18.92
C VAL A 280 11.80 -12.29 -17.62
N ASP A 281 10.90 -11.33 -17.38
CA ASP A 281 10.85 -10.52 -16.17
C ASP A 281 12.18 -9.78 -15.87
N GLU A 282 12.93 -9.35 -16.89
CA GLU A 282 14.07 -8.46 -16.72
C GLU A 282 13.63 -7.05 -16.36
N GLY A 283 14.36 -6.37 -15.47
CA GLY A 283 13.89 -5.08 -14.98
C GLY A 283 12.68 -5.17 -14.03
N CYS A 284 12.07 -6.35 -13.86
CA CYS A 284 11.30 -6.73 -12.66
C CYS A 284 12.22 -6.82 -11.44
N TYR A 285 12.88 -5.71 -11.12
CA TYR A 285 12.79 -5.31 -9.74
C TYR A 285 11.30 -5.12 -9.52
N TYR A 286 10.71 -5.88 -8.60
CA TYR A 286 9.70 -5.27 -7.78
C TYR A 286 10.36 -4.03 -7.13
N ARG A 287 10.44 -2.91 -7.87
CA ARG A 287 9.89 -1.69 -7.34
C ARG A 287 8.39 -1.99 -7.25
N LEU A 288 8.02 -2.83 -6.28
CA LEU A 288 6.90 -2.46 -5.46
C LEU A 288 7.18 -1.00 -5.18
N GLU A 289 6.37 -0.14 -5.78
CA GLU A 289 6.17 1.17 -5.23
C GLU A 289 6.13 0.97 -3.73
N LYS A 290 6.87 1.81 -3.00
CA LYS A 290 6.93 1.69 -1.54
C LYS A 290 5.52 1.45 -1.04
N ILE A 291 5.30 0.39 -0.28
CA ILE A 291 3.96 0.06 0.20
C ILE A 291 3.58 1.20 1.14
N LYS A 292 2.59 2.02 0.76
CA LYS A 292 2.07 3.12 1.57
C LYS A 292 0.68 2.69 2.00
N ALA A 293 0.62 2.00 3.15
CA ALA A 293 -0.59 1.34 3.60
C ALA A 293 -1.29 2.09 4.73
N THR A 294 -2.58 1.82 4.90
CA THR A 294 -3.32 2.17 6.11
C THR A 294 -4.15 0.98 6.59
N TYR A 295 -4.30 0.87 7.90
CA TYR A 295 -5.23 -0.08 8.53
C TYR A 295 -6.60 0.57 8.67
N GLY A 296 -7.67 -0.01 8.13
CA GLY A 296 -9.01 0.55 8.17
C GLY A 296 -10.03 -0.35 8.87
N PRO A 297 -11.02 0.21 9.58
CA PRO A 297 -12.14 -0.56 10.08
C PRO A 297 -13.08 -1.00 8.96
N SER A 298 -13.94 -1.98 9.23
CA SER A 298 -14.83 -2.57 8.22
C SER A 298 -15.94 -1.66 7.68
N PHE A 299 -16.03 -0.41 8.14
CA PHE A 299 -17.08 0.53 7.77
C PHE A 299 -16.64 1.62 6.78
N LEU A 300 -15.39 1.58 6.31
CA LEU A 300 -14.94 2.48 5.24
C LEU A 300 -15.82 2.33 4.00
N ASP A 301 -16.15 3.45 3.37
CA ASP A 301 -16.90 3.51 2.11
C ASP A 301 -15.99 3.82 0.91
N GLU A 302 -16.55 3.87 -0.29
CA GLU A 302 -15.76 4.11 -1.52
C GLU A 302 -15.07 5.48 -1.55
N ARG A 303 -15.72 6.52 -0.98
CA ARG A 303 -15.19 7.88 -0.95
C ARG A 303 -13.99 7.96 -0.01
N ASP A 304 -14.01 7.19 1.07
CA ASP A 304 -12.87 7.05 1.98
C ASP A 304 -11.65 6.46 1.25
N ILE A 305 -11.86 5.49 0.36
CA ILE A 305 -10.79 4.92 -0.48
C ILE A 305 -10.27 5.95 -1.51
N ASP A 306 -11.16 6.74 -2.12
CA ASP A 306 -10.75 7.83 -3.03
C ASP A 306 -9.91 8.89 -2.29
N GLU A 307 -10.27 9.23 -1.05
CA GLU A 307 -9.54 10.19 -0.21
C GLU A 307 -8.14 9.67 0.14
N LEU A 308 -8.04 8.41 0.58
CA LEU A 308 -6.74 7.75 0.83
C LEU A 308 -5.84 7.78 -0.42
N LYS A 309 -6.39 7.43 -1.59
CA LYS A 309 -5.65 7.45 -2.86
C LYS A 309 -5.16 8.87 -3.21
N SER A 310 -5.97 9.89 -2.95
CA SER A 310 -5.60 11.29 -3.21
C SER A 310 -4.38 11.77 -2.40
N HIS A 311 -4.14 11.13 -1.24
CA HIS A 311 -2.99 11.36 -0.37
C HIS A 311 -1.77 10.46 -0.67
N GLY A 312 -1.82 9.73 -1.80
CA GLY A 312 -0.74 8.86 -2.24
C GLY A 312 -0.65 7.52 -1.50
N ILE A 313 -1.62 7.17 -0.66
CA ILE A 313 -1.75 5.80 -0.12
C ILE A 313 -2.08 4.87 -1.30
N ASN A 314 -1.34 3.77 -1.40
CA ASN A 314 -1.49 2.79 -2.49
C ASN A 314 -1.90 1.41 -1.99
N ALA A 315 -2.06 1.23 -0.67
CA ALA A 315 -2.47 -0.01 -0.06
C ALA A 315 -3.44 0.22 1.12
N PHE A 316 -4.37 -0.70 1.33
CA PHE A 316 -5.20 -0.68 2.54
C PHE A 316 -5.42 -2.08 3.10
N ILE A 317 -5.53 -2.15 4.42
CA ILE A 317 -5.71 -3.37 5.21
C ILE A 317 -7.06 -3.27 5.89
N ILE A 318 -8.01 -4.15 5.61
CA ILE A 318 -9.33 -4.11 6.25
C ILE A 318 -9.50 -5.28 7.21
N LYS A 319 -9.71 -4.96 8.49
CA LYS A 319 -10.21 -5.92 9.47
C LYS A 319 -11.73 -5.94 9.35
N ASN A 320 -12.25 -6.95 8.64
CA ASN A 320 -13.68 -7.22 8.70
C ASN A 320 -14.00 -7.66 10.13
N ASN A 321 -15.12 -7.16 10.69
CA ASN A 321 -15.70 -7.66 11.93
C ASN A 321 -16.23 -9.08 11.71
N TYR A 322 -15.32 -10.02 11.48
CA TYR A 322 -15.53 -11.42 11.75
C TYR A 322 -15.69 -11.44 13.28
N GLY A 323 -16.92 -11.42 13.80
CA GLY A 323 -17.16 -11.33 15.24
C GLY A 323 -16.30 -12.33 16.04
N ASN A 324 -16.04 -12.05 17.32
CA ASN A 324 -15.06 -12.72 18.20
C ASN A 324 -15.05 -14.28 18.25
N ASN A 325 -15.91 -14.98 17.52
CA ASN A 325 -16.01 -16.44 17.37
C ASN A 325 -16.38 -16.81 15.94
N ILE A 326 -15.44 -16.76 14.99
CA ILE A 326 -15.73 -17.15 13.60
C ILE A 326 -15.16 -18.54 13.33
N ASP A 327 -16.05 -19.43 12.91
CA ASP A 327 -15.71 -20.73 12.37
C ASP A 327 -15.44 -20.61 10.86
N TYR A 328 -14.15 -20.57 10.49
CA TYR A 328 -13.75 -20.48 9.10
C TYR A 328 -14.14 -21.70 8.25
N SER A 329 -14.49 -22.84 8.88
CA SER A 329 -14.99 -24.02 8.16
C SER A 329 -16.32 -23.79 7.44
N THR A 330 -17.01 -22.67 7.72
CA THR A 330 -18.25 -22.25 7.04
C THR A 330 -18.01 -21.46 5.75
N TYR A 331 -16.78 -21.04 5.45
CA TYR A 331 -16.43 -20.19 4.30
C TYR A 331 -15.94 -20.98 3.08
N THR A 332 -16.61 -22.08 2.78
CA THR A 332 -16.17 -23.06 1.78
C THR A 332 -16.41 -22.66 0.31
N ASP A 333 -16.89 -21.44 0.04
CA ASP A 333 -17.01 -20.84 -1.33
C ASP A 333 -17.53 -19.39 -1.31
N ASN A 334 -18.06 -18.92 -0.17
CA ASN A 334 -18.72 -17.61 -0.04
C ASN A 334 -17.95 -16.69 0.90
N LEU A 335 -16.89 -16.05 0.38
CA LEU A 335 -16.31 -14.89 1.06
C LEU A 335 -17.40 -13.85 1.35
N PRO A 336 -17.35 -13.15 2.51
CA PRO A 336 -18.32 -12.11 2.84
C PRO A 336 -18.44 -11.08 1.72
N ASN A 337 -19.65 -10.54 1.53
CA ASN A 337 -19.88 -9.50 0.53
C ASN A 337 -19.01 -8.25 0.78
N SER A 338 -18.68 -7.93 2.04
CA SER A 338 -17.77 -6.83 2.36
C SER A 338 -16.37 -7.05 1.79
N VAL A 339 -15.81 -8.27 1.90
CA VAL A 339 -14.51 -8.62 1.29
C VAL A 339 -14.55 -8.40 -0.23
N LYS A 340 -15.60 -8.88 -0.90
CA LYS A 340 -15.76 -8.72 -2.36
C LYS A 340 -15.93 -7.24 -2.75
N GLN A 341 -16.59 -6.45 -1.91
CA GLN A 341 -16.77 -5.02 -2.13
C GLN A 341 -15.42 -4.28 -2.04
N PHE A 342 -14.66 -4.47 -0.97
CA PHE A 342 -13.31 -3.89 -0.83
C PHE A 342 -12.36 -4.35 -1.95
N ALA A 343 -12.41 -5.63 -2.32
CA ALA A 343 -11.63 -6.15 -3.44
C ALA A 343 -12.03 -5.53 -4.80
N SER A 344 -13.31 -5.17 -4.97
CA SER A 344 -13.78 -4.47 -6.16
C SER A 344 -13.27 -3.04 -6.21
N TRP A 345 -13.33 -2.32 -5.08
CA TRP A 345 -12.78 -0.97 -4.99
C TRP A 345 -11.27 -0.96 -5.18
N ALA A 346 -10.54 -1.92 -4.58
CA ALA A 346 -9.11 -2.10 -4.82
C ALA A 346 -8.79 -2.26 -6.31
N LYS A 347 -9.60 -3.04 -7.04
CA LYS A 347 -9.42 -3.24 -8.48
C LYS A 347 -9.71 -1.97 -9.28
N GLU A 348 -10.81 -1.28 -8.99
CA GLU A 348 -11.22 -0.06 -9.69
C GLU A 348 -10.23 1.09 -9.47
N LYS A 349 -9.78 1.25 -8.21
CA LYS A 349 -8.86 2.32 -7.81
C LYS A 349 -7.40 1.92 -7.95
N ASP A 350 -7.09 0.74 -8.45
CA ASP A 350 -5.71 0.25 -8.63
C ASP A 350 -4.86 0.38 -7.34
N MET A 351 -5.40 -0.09 -6.23
CA MET A 351 -4.73 -0.09 -4.92
C MET A 351 -4.53 -1.52 -4.43
N MET A 352 -3.44 -1.76 -3.70
CA MET A 352 -3.23 -3.05 -3.04
C MET A 352 -4.24 -3.26 -1.92
N PHE A 353 -4.80 -4.47 -1.84
CA PHE A 353 -5.72 -4.83 -0.77
C PHE A 353 -5.25 -6.05 0.01
N PHE A 354 -5.13 -5.89 1.32
CA PHE A 354 -4.81 -6.95 2.26
C PHE A 354 -6.01 -7.24 3.16
N GLN A 355 -6.50 -8.47 3.15
CA GLN A 355 -7.54 -8.89 4.08
C GLN A 355 -6.90 -9.21 5.44
N ALA A 356 -7.27 -8.46 6.48
CA ALA A 356 -6.83 -8.77 7.83
C ALA A 356 -7.59 -9.97 8.41
N LEU A 357 -6.87 -10.88 9.08
CA LEU A 357 -7.39 -12.11 9.68
C LEU A 357 -6.84 -12.28 11.10
N ASP A 358 -7.70 -12.61 12.06
CA ASP A 358 -7.24 -12.98 13.40
C ASP A 358 -6.66 -14.40 13.37
N PHE A 359 -5.42 -14.55 13.83
CA PHE A 359 -4.75 -15.84 13.84
C PHE A 359 -5.34 -16.75 14.94
N VAL A 360 -5.33 -16.34 16.21
CA VAL A 360 -5.58 -17.26 17.36
C VAL A 360 -7.01 -17.29 17.91
N ARG A 361 -7.99 -16.63 17.29
CA ARG A 361 -9.37 -16.51 17.81
C ARG A 361 -10.38 -17.49 17.20
N LEU A 362 -9.91 -18.57 16.57
CA LEU A 362 -10.79 -19.56 15.96
C LEU A 362 -11.33 -20.55 16.99
N THR A 363 -12.63 -20.82 16.91
CA THR A 363 -13.29 -21.80 17.77
C THR A 363 -12.84 -23.21 17.38
N THR A 364 -11.85 -23.74 18.11
CA THR A 364 -11.57 -25.18 18.15
C THR A 364 -11.69 -25.68 19.58
N ASN A 365 -11.83 -26.99 19.77
CA ASN A 365 -11.83 -27.60 21.11
C ASN A 365 -10.41 -27.83 21.67
N ASN A 366 -9.36 -27.46 20.93
CA ASN A 366 -7.96 -27.73 21.28
C ASN A 366 -7.24 -26.44 21.65
N ASN A 367 -7.51 -25.96 22.85
CA ASN A 367 -6.78 -24.84 23.42
C ASN A 367 -5.33 -25.23 23.70
N VAL A 368 -4.43 -24.25 23.65
CA VAL A 368 -3.06 -24.44 24.11
C VAL A 368 -3.03 -24.87 25.58
N VAL A 369 -2.09 -25.74 25.92
CA VAL A 369 -1.76 -26.03 27.32
C VAL A 369 -0.34 -25.58 27.62
N TYR A 370 -0.16 -24.92 28.77
CA TYR A 370 1.11 -24.38 29.20
C TYR A 370 1.98 -25.41 29.93
N SER A 371 3.25 -25.11 30.13
CA SER A 371 4.24 -26.00 30.74
C SER A 371 3.93 -26.38 32.20
N ASP A 372 3.11 -25.58 32.89
CA ASP A 372 2.60 -25.88 34.23
C ASP A 372 1.33 -26.75 34.22
N GLY A 373 0.82 -27.09 33.02
CA GLY A 373 -0.37 -27.89 32.79
C GLY A 373 -1.69 -27.11 32.81
N THR A 374 -1.66 -25.79 32.96
CA THR A 374 -2.85 -24.95 32.88
C THR A 374 -3.28 -24.74 31.41
N ALA A 375 -4.58 -24.68 31.16
CA ALA A 375 -5.13 -24.46 29.82
C ALA A 375 -5.20 -22.96 29.52
N GLY A 376 -4.76 -22.57 28.33
CA GLY A 376 -4.90 -21.22 27.81
C GLY A 376 -6.27 -20.94 27.20
N THR A 377 -6.48 -19.68 26.84
CA THR A 377 -7.72 -19.22 26.19
C THR A 377 -7.67 -19.27 24.66
N HIS A 378 -6.48 -19.48 24.09
CA HIS A 378 -6.23 -19.50 22.66
C HIS A 378 -6.14 -20.90 22.08
N VAL A 379 -6.46 -21.05 20.79
CA VAL A 379 -6.20 -22.29 20.03
C VAL A 379 -4.72 -22.63 20.03
N SER A 380 -4.39 -23.91 20.12
CA SER A 380 -2.99 -24.34 19.96
C SER A 380 -2.47 -24.03 18.56
N PRO A 381 -1.32 -23.36 18.41
CA PRO A 381 -0.71 -23.13 17.10
C PRO A 381 -0.12 -24.40 16.47
N TRP A 382 -0.19 -25.55 17.15
CA TRP A 382 0.20 -26.86 16.63
C TRP A 382 -0.99 -27.75 16.24
N ASP A 383 -2.24 -27.25 16.34
CA ASP A 383 -3.41 -28.00 15.87
C ASP A 383 -3.48 -28.00 14.33
N GLU A 384 -3.31 -29.17 13.72
CA GLU A 384 -3.35 -29.33 12.27
C GLU A 384 -4.72 -29.01 11.66
N ASN A 385 -5.82 -29.26 12.38
CA ASN A 385 -7.17 -28.95 11.87
C ASN A 385 -7.39 -27.44 11.83
N TYR A 386 -6.83 -26.72 12.79
CA TYR A 386 -6.83 -25.25 12.79
C TYR A 386 -6.10 -24.72 11.54
N TRP A 387 -4.89 -25.21 11.27
CA TRP A 387 -4.11 -24.80 10.08
C TRP A 387 -4.79 -25.18 8.77
N LYS A 388 -5.47 -26.32 8.72
CA LYS A 388 -6.24 -26.73 7.54
C LYS A 388 -7.34 -25.71 7.22
N HIS A 389 -8.18 -25.34 8.18
CA HIS A 389 -9.24 -24.36 7.96
C HIS A 389 -8.69 -22.96 7.64
N LEU A 390 -7.58 -22.57 8.28
CA LEU A 390 -6.88 -21.32 7.97
C LEU A 390 -6.41 -21.32 6.52
N THR A 391 -5.80 -22.43 6.06
CA THR A 391 -5.29 -22.59 4.69
C THR A 391 -6.43 -22.51 3.67
N GLU A 392 -7.54 -23.24 3.90
CA GLU A 392 -8.72 -23.19 3.02
C GLU A 392 -9.26 -21.76 2.85
N LEU A 393 -9.32 -20.97 3.93
CA LEU A 393 -9.74 -19.57 3.86
C LEU A 393 -8.78 -18.71 3.02
N VAL A 394 -7.48 -18.80 3.27
CA VAL A 394 -6.48 -17.99 2.57
C VAL A 394 -6.42 -18.37 1.09
N VAL A 395 -6.54 -19.66 0.77
CA VAL A 395 -6.67 -20.15 -0.61
C VAL A 395 -7.89 -19.55 -1.31
N ASN A 396 -9.03 -19.48 -0.62
CA ASN A 396 -10.25 -18.86 -1.18
C ASN A 396 -10.08 -17.35 -1.43
N LEU A 397 -9.36 -16.63 -0.56
CA LEU A 397 -9.01 -15.23 -0.78
C LEU A 397 -8.09 -15.08 -2.01
N ALA A 398 -7.04 -15.89 -2.09
CA ALA A 398 -6.08 -15.88 -3.18
C ALA A 398 -6.71 -16.19 -4.55
N ASN A 399 -7.66 -17.14 -4.58
CA ASN A 399 -8.38 -17.54 -5.79
C ASN A 399 -9.34 -16.46 -6.33
N LEU A 400 -9.80 -15.52 -5.49
CA LEU A 400 -10.82 -14.54 -5.91
C LEU A 400 -10.32 -13.66 -7.06
N SER A 401 -9.09 -13.14 -6.94
CA SER A 401 -8.44 -12.31 -7.95
C SER A 401 -8.15 -13.10 -9.24
N ILE A 402 -7.81 -14.38 -9.12
CA ILE A 402 -7.53 -15.27 -10.26
C ILE A 402 -8.81 -15.61 -11.03
N LYS A 403 -9.90 -15.90 -10.30
CA LYS A 403 -11.18 -16.26 -10.91
C LYS A 403 -11.90 -15.07 -11.56
N TYR A 404 -11.69 -13.86 -11.05
CA TYR A 404 -12.34 -12.64 -11.51
C TYR A 404 -11.36 -11.46 -11.65
N PRO A 405 -10.35 -11.57 -12.56
CA PRO A 405 -9.22 -10.63 -12.61
C PRO A 405 -9.59 -9.21 -13.06
N HIS A 406 -10.74 -9.04 -13.70
CA HIS A 406 -11.28 -7.72 -14.09
C HIS A 406 -12.22 -7.11 -13.06
N THR A 407 -12.54 -7.84 -11.99
CA THR A 407 -13.55 -7.41 -11.00
C THR A 407 -12.94 -7.26 -9.61
N TYR A 408 -12.04 -8.16 -9.22
CA TYR A 408 -11.51 -8.18 -7.85
C TYR A 408 -9.99 -8.13 -7.85
N ARG A 409 -9.45 -7.44 -6.84
CA ARG A 409 -8.04 -7.42 -6.48
C ARG A 409 -7.92 -7.66 -4.97
N ILE A 410 -7.17 -8.69 -4.62
CA ILE A 410 -6.68 -8.99 -3.27
C ILE A 410 -5.23 -9.41 -3.45
N ASP A 411 -4.31 -8.66 -2.87
CA ASP A 411 -2.87 -8.83 -3.01
C ASP A 411 -2.29 -9.70 -1.89
N GLY A 412 -3.00 -9.84 -0.77
CA GLY A 412 -2.52 -10.69 0.31
C GLY A 412 -3.41 -10.76 1.54
N VAL A 413 -2.86 -11.41 2.58
CA VAL A 413 -3.43 -11.44 3.93
C VAL A 413 -2.52 -10.75 4.95
N TRP A 414 -3.16 -10.15 5.95
CA TRP A 414 -2.52 -9.56 7.11
C TRP A 414 -2.99 -10.30 8.36
N PHE A 415 -2.15 -11.17 8.93
CA PHE A 415 -2.50 -11.85 10.17
C PHE A 415 -2.30 -10.95 11.38
N ASP A 416 -3.36 -10.76 12.14
CA ASP A 416 -3.32 -10.20 13.48
C ASP A 416 -3.21 -11.33 14.49
N PHE A 417 -2.10 -11.41 15.22
CA PHE A 417 -1.96 -12.47 16.22
C PHE A 417 -2.85 -12.26 17.45
N GLU A 418 -3.38 -11.05 17.75
CA GLU A 418 -4.42 -10.83 18.78
C GLU A 418 -4.14 -11.43 20.19
N LEU A 419 -2.88 -11.46 20.63
CA LEU A 419 -2.46 -12.04 21.92
C LEU A 419 -2.37 -11.01 23.07
N TYR A 420 -3.42 -10.19 23.26
CA TYR A 420 -3.40 -9.03 24.18
C TYR A 420 -4.01 -9.26 25.57
N HIS A 421 -4.58 -10.44 25.84
CA HIS A 421 -5.30 -10.71 27.09
C HIS A 421 -4.49 -11.62 28.01
N ASN A 422 -4.12 -11.16 29.22
CA ASN A 422 -3.66 -11.84 30.47
C ASN A 422 -2.83 -13.16 30.43
N ASP A 423 -2.57 -13.70 29.25
CA ASP A 423 -1.79 -14.89 28.94
C ASP A 423 -0.40 -14.39 28.54
N GLN A 424 0.62 -15.05 29.08
CA GLN A 424 2.04 -14.81 28.85
C GLN A 424 2.29 -14.56 27.34
N GLY A 425 2.52 -13.29 26.95
CA GLY A 425 2.39 -12.82 25.56
C GLY A 425 3.13 -13.67 24.51
N PHE A 426 2.66 -13.64 23.25
CA PHE A 426 3.26 -14.25 22.04
C PHE A 426 3.98 -15.61 22.18
N PHE A 427 3.37 -16.68 21.64
CA PHE A 427 3.91 -18.06 21.50
C PHE A 427 5.32 -18.31 22.08
N THR A 428 5.38 -18.52 23.40
CA THR A 428 6.65 -18.74 24.12
C THR A 428 6.91 -20.23 24.35
N LYS A 429 8.12 -20.58 24.82
CA LYS A 429 8.50 -21.95 25.21
C LYS A 429 7.67 -22.54 26.36
N SER A 430 6.77 -21.78 26.98
CA SER A 430 5.79 -22.35 27.91
C SER A 430 4.59 -22.99 27.21
N TRP A 431 4.38 -22.77 25.91
CA TRP A 431 3.25 -23.29 25.14
C TRP A 431 3.54 -24.70 24.55
N GLY A 432 2.47 -25.38 24.14
CA GLY A 432 2.56 -26.61 23.35
C GLY A 432 2.57 -27.89 24.18
N PHE A 433 1.96 -27.90 25.37
CA PHE A 433 1.92 -29.04 26.26
C PHE A 433 0.57 -29.76 26.25
N GLU A 434 -0.26 -29.56 25.23
CA GLU A 434 -1.54 -30.26 25.05
C GLU A 434 -1.36 -31.72 24.59
N ASP A 435 -2.42 -32.52 24.76
CA ASP A 435 -2.36 -33.97 24.53
C ASP A 435 -1.99 -34.32 23.10
N SER A 436 -2.58 -33.62 22.12
CA SER A 436 -2.34 -33.84 20.69
C SER A 436 -0.87 -33.63 20.33
N THR A 437 -0.30 -32.50 20.74
CA THR A 437 1.07 -32.09 20.41
C THR A 437 2.10 -32.97 21.10
N PHE A 438 1.96 -33.21 22.41
CA PHE A 438 2.90 -34.03 23.15
C PHE A 438 2.89 -35.50 22.69
N ASN A 439 1.71 -36.05 22.40
CA ASN A 439 1.62 -37.43 21.91
C ASN A 439 2.19 -37.57 20.50
N LYS A 440 2.05 -36.55 19.66
CA LYS A 440 2.69 -36.52 18.34
C LYS A 440 4.22 -36.52 18.47
N TYR A 441 4.79 -35.74 19.38
CA TYR A 441 6.24 -35.78 19.67
C TYR A 441 6.70 -37.18 20.10
N LEU A 442 5.96 -37.83 21.00
CA LEU A 442 6.30 -39.17 21.45
C LEU A 442 6.28 -40.18 20.30
N ALA A 443 5.29 -40.11 19.42
CA ALA A 443 5.21 -40.95 18.24
C ALA A 443 6.37 -40.68 17.27
N ASP A 444 6.63 -39.41 16.95
CA ASP A 444 7.68 -38.98 16.01
C ASP A 444 9.09 -39.35 16.48
N ARG A 445 9.33 -39.39 17.79
CA ARG A 445 10.61 -39.78 18.39
C ARG A 445 10.66 -41.25 18.86
N GLY A 446 9.59 -42.03 18.69
CA GLY A 446 9.51 -43.42 19.15
C GLY A 446 9.55 -43.59 20.68
N LEU A 447 9.08 -42.58 21.43
CA LEU A 447 9.13 -42.50 22.89
C LEU A 447 7.82 -42.93 23.58
N GLU A 448 6.80 -43.37 22.84
CA GLU A 448 5.45 -43.66 23.36
C GLU A 448 5.43 -44.63 24.56
N ASN A 449 6.39 -45.56 24.60
CA ASN A 449 6.52 -46.55 25.68
C ASN A 449 7.85 -46.40 26.46
N TRP A 450 8.62 -45.34 26.21
CA TRP A 450 9.92 -45.12 26.82
C TRP A 450 9.78 -44.36 28.13
N ASN A 451 10.22 -44.94 29.25
CA ASN A 451 10.21 -44.31 30.58
C ASN A 451 8.85 -43.73 31.02
N ASN A 452 7.75 -44.41 30.66
CA ASN A 452 6.37 -44.10 31.08
C ASN A 452 6.02 -42.61 30.91
N PRO A 453 5.94 -42.10 29.66
CA PRO A 453 5.70 -40.68 29.43
C PRO A 453 4.28 -40.27 29.86
N PRO A 454 4.06 -39.02 30.32
CA PRO A 454 2.75 -38.49 30.72
C PRO A 454 1.85 -38.18 29.50
N LYS A 455 1.41 -39.25 28.83
CA LYS A 455 0.68 -39.20 27.55
C LYS A 455 -0.86 -39.18 27.65
N ASN A 456 -1.42 -39.41 28.85
CA ASN A 456 -2.87 -39.45 29.03
C ASN A 456 -3.44 -38.06 29.39
N PRO A 457 -4.74 -37.84 29.13
CA PRO A 457 -5.44 -36.63 29.57
C PRO A 457 -5.29 -36.37 31.08
N GLY A 458 -5.14 -35.10 31.44
CA GLY A 458 -4.93 -34.66 32.83
C GLY A 458 -3.50 -34.80 33.35
N GLN A 459 -2.55 -35.29 32.54
CA GLN A 459 -1.14 -35.39 32.92
C GLN A 459 -0.27 -34.22 32.42
N ALA A 460 -0.86 -33.15 31.87
CA ALA A 460 -0.10 -32.08 31.23
C ALA A 460 0.95 -31.42 32.14
N ALA A 461 0.62 -31.17 33.42
CA ALA A 461 1.54 -30.60 34.42
C ALA A 461 2.79 -31.47 34.67
N GLN A 462 2.77 -32.75 34.27
CA GLN A 462 3.87 -33.70 34.44
C GLN A 462 4.83 -33.69 33.25
N ARG A 463 4.42 -33.12 32.09
CA ARG A 463 5.18 -33.16 30.83
C ARG A 463 6.49 -32.39 30.91
N TYR A 464 6.45 -31.14 31.38
CA TYR A 464 7.65 -30.33 31.50
C TYR A 464 8.68 -30.94 32.48
N PRO A 465 8.31 -31.33 33.73
CA PRO A 465 9.24 -32.03 34.62
C PRO A 465 9.78 -33.34 34.05
N TRP A 466 8.94 -34.11 33.32
CA TRP A 466 9.37 -35.34 32.69
C TRP A 466 10.43 -35.08 31.60
N LEU A 467 10.14 -34.16 30.67
CA LEU A 467 11.08 -33.75 29.61
C LEU A 467 12.41 -33.26 30.20
N GLN A 468 12.36 -32.45 31.26
CA GLN A 468 13.55 -31.94 31.93
C GLN A 468 14.36 -33.06 32.60
N SER A 469 13.70 -33.95 33.35
CA SER A 469 14.37 -35.04 34.09
C SER A 469 15.11 -36.04 33.18
N TYR A 470 14.65 -36.17 31.93
CA TYR A 470 15.22 -37.08 30.95
C TYR A 470 16.05 -36.38 29.87
N GLY A 471 16.32 -35.07 30.00
CA GLY A 471 17.14 -34.32 29.04
C GLY A 471 16.52 -34.24 27.64
N LYS A 472 15.19 -34.21 27.55
CA LYS A 472 14.41 -34.18 26.29
C LYS A 472 13.84 -32.80 25.95
N LEU A 473 14.04 -31.81 26.82
CA LEU A 473 13.41 -30.50 26.68
C LEU A 473 13.84 -29.77 25.39
N ASP A 474 15.13 -29.75 25.06
CA ASP A 474 15.63 -29.09 23.84
C ASP A 474 15.17 -29.79 22.56
N ASP A 475 15.12 -31.14 22.58
CA ASP A 475 14.57 -31.94 21.47
C ASP A 475 13.06 -31.70 21.29
N TYR A 476 12.32 -31.54 22.40
CA TYR A 476 10.91 -31.18 22.36
C TYR A 476 10.68 -29.79 21.75
N TYR A 477 11.44 -28.79 22.19
CA TYR A 477 11.35 -27.45 21.59
C TYR A 477 11.70 -27.46 20.10
N SER A 478 12.73 -28.22 19.71
CA SER A 478 13.09 -28.39 18.28
C SER A 478 11.93 -29.02 17.49
N PHE A 479 11.24 -30.02 18.05
CA PHE A 479 10.05 -30.60 17.43
C PHE A 479 8.91 -29.59 17.25
N LEU A 480 8.67 -28.73 18.24
CA LEU A 480 7.65 -27.69 18.17
C LEU A 480 7.97 -26.65 17.08
N GLU A 481 9.23 -26.21 17.00
CA GLU A 481 9.73 -25.29 15.96
C GLU A 481 9.58 -25.91 14.55
N GLU A 482 9.98 -27.18 14.38
CA GLU A 482 9.84 -27.89 13.10
C GLU A 482 8.38 -28.08 12.70
N THR A 483 7.50 -28.39 13.66
CA THR A 483 6.09 -28.67 13.39
C THR A 483 5.37 -27.41 12.93
N ILE A 484 5.53 -26.29 13.65
CA ILE A 484 4.85 -25.05 13.29
C ILE A 484 5.37 -24.48 11.97
N ARG A 485 6.68 -24.60 11.71
CA ARG A 485 7.27 -24.20 10.42
C ARG A 485 6.67 -24.99 9.26
N LYS A 486 6.56 -26.33 9.38
CA LYS A 486 5.95 -27.17 8.33
C LYS A 486 4.48 -26.82 8.08
N LEU A 487 3.73 -26.47 9.12
CA LEU A 487 2.34 -26.05 8.98
C LEU A 487 2.23 -24.71 8.22
N ALA A 488 3.12 -23.75 8.52
CA ALA A 488 3.23 -22.50 7.79
C ALA A 488 3.68 -22.71 6.33
N GLU A 489 4.66 -23.59 6.09
CA GLU A 489 5.12 -23.97 4.74
C GLU A 489 3.99 -24.56 3.89
N ASN A 490 3.17 -25.45 4.47
CA ASN A 490 2.03 -26.04 3.78
C ASN A 490 1.00 -24.99 3.37
N LEU A 491 0.63 -24.08 4.29
CA LEU A 491 -0.28 -22.98 3.97
C LEU A 491 0.26 -22.14 2.81
N LYS A 492 1.53 -21.74 2.87
CA LYS A 492 2.18 -20.98 1.80
C LYS A 492 2.12 -21.72 0.47
N ASN A 493 2.51 -22.99 0.45
CA ASN A 493 2.56 -23.79 -0.78
C ASN A 493 1.16 -23.93 -1.43
N GLU A 494 0.11 -24.15 -0.64
CA GLU A 494 -1.26 -24.25 -1.15
C GLU A 494 -1.76 -22.91 -1.71
N VAL A 495 -1.46 -21.80 -1.03
CA VAL A 495 -1.82 -20.46 -1.48
C VAL A 495 -1.08 -20.09 -2.77
N LYS A 496 0.23 -20.32 -2.83
CA LYS A 496 1.08 -20.03 -3.99
C LYS A 496 0.76 -20.91 -5.20
N ALA A 497 0.29 -22.14 -4.99
CA ALA A 497 -0.20 -23.00 -6.07
C ALA A 497 -1.45 -22.43 -6.77
N VAL A 498 -2.22 -21.58 -6.08
CA VAL A 498 -3.40 -20.91 -6.64
C VAL A 498 -3.05 -19.53 -7.20
N ASN A 499 -2.27 -18.75 -6.46
CA ASN A 499 -1.87 -17.40 -6.84
C ASN A 499 -0.40 -17.16 -6.41
N PRO A 500 0.57 -17.28 -7.34
CA PRO A 500 1.99 -17.08 -7.06
C PRO A 500 2.33 -15.71 -6.48
N ASP A 501 1.57 -14.67 -6.84
CA ASP A 501 1.83 -13.28 -6.41
C ASP A 501 1.22 -12.95 -5.06
N PHE A 502 0.36 -13.81 -4.52
CA PHE A 502 -0.38 -13.54 -3.28
C PHE A 502 0.56 -13.47 -2.08
N LEU A 503 0.57 -12.34 -1.38
CA LEU A 503 1.44 -12.08 -0.25
C LEU A 503 0.85 -12.61 1.06
N ILE A 504 1.68 -13.28 1.85
CA ILE A 504 1.33 -13.72 3.21
C ILE A 504 2.15 -12.87 4.16
N GLY A 505 1.47 -12.21 5.09
CA GLY A 505 2.18 -11.46 6.11
C GLY A 505 1.38 -11.29 7.37
N ALA A 506 2.03 -10.68 8.35
CA ALA A 506 1.48 -10.55 9.66
C ALA A 506 2.02 -9.33 10.40
N TYR A 507 1.30 -9.04 11.47
CA TYR A 507 1.71 -8.20 12.57
C TYR A 507 1.63 -9.05 13.86
N PRO A 508 2.62 -9.01 14.76
CA PRO A 508 3.82 -8.15 14.76
C PRO A 508 5.05 -8.80 14.10
N SER A 509 6.16 -8.06 14.05
CA SER A 509 7.48 -8.54 13.65
C SER A 509 7.95 -9.76 14.45
N PRO A 510 8.75 -10.66 13.83
CA PRO A 510 9.28 -11.87 14.47
C PRO A 510 10.46 -11.56 15.41
N VAL A 511 10.23 -10.75 16.45
CA VAL A 511 11.27 -10.39 17.42
C VAL A 511 11.76 -11.64 18.20
N PRO A 512 13.05 -11.72 18.57
CA PRO A 512 13.64 -12.95 19.14
C PRO A 512 13.02 -13.44 20.45
N SER A 513 12.35 -12.54 21.20
CA SER A 513 11.59 -12.90 22.41
C SER A 513 10.35 -13.75 22.13
N LYS A 514 9.95 -13.91 20.86
CA LYS A 514 8.76 -14.63 20.38
C LYS A 514 9.17 -15.82 19.51
N ALA A 515 9.85 -16.79 20.12
CA ALA A 515 10.57 -17.86 19.41
C ALA A 515 9.79 -18.51 18.25
N TYR A 516 8.55 -18.95 18.48
CA TYR A 516 7.77 -19.66 17.46
C TYR A 516 7.19 -18.77 16.36
N LEU A 517 7.10 -17.46 16.59
CA LEU A 517 6.66 -16.52 15.55
C LEU A 517 7.66 -16.48 14.39
N SER A 518 8.96 -16.49 14.70
CA SER A 518 10.01 -16.53 13.69
C SER A 518 9.95 -17.78 12.80
N ASP A 519 9.55 -18.93 13.35
CA ASP A 519 9.37 -20.17 12.60
C ASP A 519 8.15 -20.13 11.67
N ILE A 520 7.07 -19.43 12.05
CA ILE A 520 5.92 -19.18 11.16
C ILE A 520 6.36 -18.34 9.96
N TYR A 521 7.03 -17.20 10.19
CA TYR A 521 7.53 -16.35 9.10
C TYR A 521 8.55 -17.08 8.20
N ALA A 522 9.42 -17.91 8.79
CA ALA A 522 10.36 -18.73 8.04
C ALA A 522 9.64 -19.75 7.15
N GLY A 523 8.52 -20.33 7.61
CA GLY A 523 7.71 -21.23 6.79
C GLY A 523 6.89 -20.52 5.71
N TRP A 524 6.45 -19.29 5.97
CA TRP A 524 5.73 -18.45 4.99
C TRP A 524 6.61 -17.81 3.93
N SER A 525 7.93 -17.90 4.06
CA SER A 525 8.84 -17.26 3.12
C SER A 525 9.84 -18.23 2.50
N SER A 526 10.25 -17.90 1.28
CA SER A 526 11.45 -18.44 0.66
C SER A 526 12.10 -17.33 -0.16
N LYS A 527 13.31 -17.57 -0.69
CA LYS A 527 13.97 -16.58 -1.53
C LYS A 527 13.09 -16.17 -2.72
N ASP A 528 12.42 -17.13 -3.35
CA ASP A 528 11.60 -16.86 -4.53
C ASP A 528 10.17 -16.41 -4.17
N GLU A 529 9.78 -16.51 -2.89
CA GLU A 529 8.44 -16.22 -2.40
C GLU A 529 8.53 -15.42 -1.08
N PRO A 530 8.83 -14.11 -1.13
CA PRO A 530 8.95 -13.31 0.06
C PRO A 530 7.60 -13.13 0.76
N ALA A 531 7.63 -13.18 2.09
CA ALA A 531 6.50 -12.78 2.94
C ALA A 531 6.47 -11.25 3.11
N ILE A 532 5.53 -10.75 3.93
CA ILE A 532 5.51 -9.34 4.34
C ILE A 532 5.45 -9.22 5.87
N ILE A 533 6.39 -8.45 6.43
CA ILE A 533 6.44 -8.10 7.84
C ILE A 533 5.84 -6.70 7.98
N TRP A 534 4.70 -6.62 8.65
CA TRP A 534 4.08 -5.36 9.03
C TRP A 534 4.65 -4.95 10.38
N ALA A 535 5.79 -4.28 10.33
CA ALA A 535 6.64 -3.99 11.46
C ALA A 535 6.01 -2.95 12.37
N THR A 536 6.22 -3.08 13.68
CA THR A 536 5.54 -2.26 14.70
C THR A 536 6.45 -1.84 15.83
N GLU A 537 7.73 -2.09 15.70
CA GLU A 537 8.76 -1.55 16.55
C GLU A 537 8.70 -0.01 16.58
N MET A 538 8.12 0.61 15.53
CA MET A 538 7.89 2.05 15.39
C MET A 538 6.49 2.53 15.82
N TYR A 539 5.65 1.63 16.39
CA TYR A 539 4.35 2.02 16.95
C TYR A 539 4.51 3.11 17.99
N TYR A 540 5.43 2.90 18.93
CA TYR A 540 5.83 3.91 19.89
C TYR A 540 6.52 5.08 19.19
N ALA A 541 6.71 6.23 19.87
CA ALA A 541 7.39 7.41 19.33
C ALA A 541 8.90 7.20 18.95
N GLY A 542 9.34 5.96 18.80
CA GLY A 542 10.65 5.56 18.30
C GLY A 542 10.82 5.83 16.80
N GLY A 543 9.76 5.70 16.00
CA GLY A 543 9.76 6.04 14.58
C GLY A 543 10.89 5.37 13.80
N ALA A 544 11.59 6.13 12.96
CA ALA A 544 12.70 5.59 12.17
C ALA A 544 13.88 5.05 12.99
N ARG A 545 13.97 5.39 14.29
CA ARG A 545 15.02 4.90 15.19
C ARG A 545 14.80 3.47 15.65
N SER A 546 13.57 2.98 15.56
CA SER A 546 13.23 1.59 15.88
C SER A 546 13.46 0.63 14.71
N ILE A 547 13.95 1.13 13.56
CA ILE A 547 14.35 0.28 12.44
C ILE A 547 15.58 -0.54 12.84
N PRO A 548 15.62 -1.85 12.60
CA PRO A 548 16.79 -2.67 12.89
C PRO A 548 18.06 -2.11 12.21
N SER A 549 19.12 -1.90 12.98
CA SER A 549 20.36 -1.25 12.47
C SER A 549 21.03 -2.01 11.31
N ASN A 550 20.81 -3.33 11.23
CA ASN A 550 21.30 -4.22 10.19
C ASN A 550 20.27 -4.49 9.07
N LEU A 551 19.13 -3.79 9.04
CA LEU A 551 18.13 -3.92 7.97
C LEU A 551 18.71 -3.53 6.60
N ALA A 552 19.50 -2.46 6.52
CA ALA A 552 20.09 -2.04 5.24
C ALA A 552 21.04 -3.10 4.67
N SER A 553 21.81 -3.78 5.53
CA SER A 553 22.72 -4.85 5.14
C SER A 553 22.01 -6.17 4.80
N SER A 554 20.79 -6.37 5.28
CA SER A 554 19.99 -7.56 4.94
C SER A 554 19.21 -7.42 3.63
N LYS A 555 19.23 -6.23 3.01
CA LYS A 555 18.49 -5.96 1.78
C LYS A 555 19.10 -6.73 0.60
N LEU A 556 18.24 -7.44 -0.12
CA LEU A 556 18.59 -8.20 -1.32
C LEU A 556 18.38 -7.35 -2.58
N PRO A 557 19.08 -7.66 -3.69
CA PRO A 557 18.92 -6.95 -4.97
C PRO A 557 17.48 -6.82 -5.44
N GLU A 558 16.66 -7.83 -5.14
CA GLU A 558 15.25 -7.96 -5.50
C GLU A 558 14.32 -7.03 -4.70
N GLY A 559 14.82 -6.32 -3.69
CA GLY A 559 14.08 -5.26 -2.98
C GLY A 559 13.48 -5.65 -1.61
N TYR A 560 13.44 -6.94 -1.29
CA TYR A 560 13.09 -7.49 0.03
C TYR A 560 14.35 -7.83 0.85
N TYR A 561 14.18 -8.37 2.06
CA TYR A 561 15.27 -8.56 3.02
C TYR A 561 15.41 -10.02 3.46
N ASN A 562 16.64 -10.44 3.79
CA ASN A 562 16.90 -11.68 4.53
C ASN A 562 17.18 -11.39 6.01
N PHE A 563 16.27 -11.77 6.90
CA PHE A 563 16.36 -11.44 8.31
C PHE A 563 17.19 -12.41 9.17
N LYS A 564 17.98 -13.32 8.58
CA LYS A 564 18.82 -14.25 9.34
C LYS A 564 19.66 -13.57 10.42
N ASP A 565 20.29 -12.44 10.09
CA ASP A 565 21.18 -11.73 11.01
C ASP A 565 20.41 -10.85 12.03
N ILE A 566 19.11 -10.64 11.83
CA ILE A 566 18.24 -9.83 12.70
C ILE A 566 17.49 -10.73 13.68
N TYR A 567 16.84 -11.78 13.16
CA TYR A 567 15.93 -12.63 13.91
C TYR A 567 16.45 -14.06 14.11
N GLY A 568 17.62 -14.40 13.56
CA GLY A 568 18.26 -15.72 13.75
C GLY A 568 17.72 -16.84 12.86
N LYS A 569 16.78 -16.54 11.96
CA LYS A 569 16.13 -17.51 11.05
C LYS A 569 16.13 -16.96 9.63
N GLU A 570 16.27 -17.84 8.63
CA GLU A 570 16.13 -17.49 7.21
C GLU A 570 14.68 -17.09 6.95
N ILE A 571 14.42 -15.78 6.94
CA ILE A 571 13.11 -15.19 6.67
C ILE A 571 13.33 -14.19 5.55
N TYR A 572 12.63 -14.40 4.43
CA TYR A 572 12.69 -13.53 3.26
C TYR A 572 11.41 -12.71 3.22
N ALA A 573 11.49 -11.40 3.43
CA ALA A 573 10.27 -10.60 3.52
C ALA A 573 10.45 -9.14 3.11
N TYR A 574 9.37 -8.56 2.59
CA TYR A 574 9.19 -7.11 2.56
C TYR A 574 8.99 -6.59 3.98
N TYR A 575 9.68 -5.51 4.33
CA TYR A 575 9.61 -4.91 5.66
C TYR A 575 8.82 -3.61 5.58
N VAL A 576 7.59 -3.57 6.08
CA VAL A 576 6.76 -2.35 6.01
C VAL A 576 6.62 -1.77 7.41
N GLY A 577 7.18 -0.58 7.64
CA GLY A 577 7.28 0.02 8.97
C GLY A 577 5.98 0.67 9.43
N GLY A 578 5.53 0.34 10.64
CA GLY A 578 4.23 0.74 11.17
C GLY A 578 4.31 1.93 12.09
N LEU A 579 3.51 2.95 11.79
CA LEU A 579 3.47 4.20 12.52
C LEU A 579 2.07 4.42 13.07
N ILE A 580 2.01 4.84 14.32
CA ILE A 580 0.77 5.26 14.97
C ILE A 580 0.72 6.79 14.95
N ASN A 581 -0.18 7.36 14.17
CA ASN A 581 -0.35 8.82 13.96
C ASN A 581 -0.35 9.65 15.24
N TYR A 582 -1.10 9.25 16.25
CA TYR A 582 -1.21 10.00 17.50
C TYR A 582 0.06 10.01 18.37
N MET A 583 1.07 9.17 18.07
CA MET A 583 2.31 9.16 18.84
C MET A 583 3.33 10.21 18.38
N TYR A 584 2.99 10.98 17.35
CA TYR A 584 3.84 12.00 16.76
C TYR A 584 3.07 13.31 16.67
N SER A 585 3.71 14.44 16.90
CA SER A 585 3.15 15.73 16.47
C SER A 585 3.07 15.78 14.93
N PRO A 586 2.21 16.62 14.32
CA PRO A 586 2.15 16.76 12.86
C PRO A 586 3.54 16.99 12.25
N THR A 587 4.37 17.82 12.90
CA THR A 587 5.73 18.13 12.44
C THR A 587 6.70 16.94 12.55
N ASN A 588 6.56 16.09 13.57
CA ASN A 588 7.39 14.89 13.71
C ASN A 588 6.91 13.73 12.83
N TRP A 589 5.65 13.77 12.40
CA TRP A 589 5.02 12.74 11.59
C TRP A 589 5.70 12.59 10.24
N ALA A 590 5.80 13.67 9.45
CA ALA A 590 6.43 13.64 8.12
C ALA A 590 7.87 13.08 8.16
N TYR A 591 8.66 13.52 9.13
CA TYR A 591 10.03 13.05 9.31
C TYR A 591 10.10 11.54 9.56
N ASN A 592 9.29 11.02 10.48
CA ASN A 592 9.32 9.60 10.82
C ASN A 592 8.72 8.75 9.70
N LEU A 593 7.62 9.20 9.09
CA LEU A 593 6.98 8.54 7.95
C LEU A 593 7.97 8.38 6.79
N TYR A 594 8.60 9.48 6.35
CA TYR A 594 9.60 9.46 5.29
C TYR A 594 10.80 8.58 5.63
N ASN A 595 11.40 8.73 6.81
CA ASN A 595 12.61 7.98 7.14
C ASN A 595 12.36 6.48 7.39
N VAL A 596 11.18 6.11 7.91
CA VAL A 596 10.74 4.72 7.95
C VAL A 596 10.66 4.18 6.53
N ALA A 597 9.86 4.82 5.68
CA ALA A 597 9.62 4.38 4.32
C ALA A 597 10.89 4.29 3.48
N LYS A 598 11.81 5.26 3.63
CA LYS A 598 13.10 5.31 2.94
C LYS A 598 13.93 4.06 3.20
N ASN A 599 14.00 3.61 4.46
CA ASN A 599 14.87 2.53 4.90
C ASN A 599 14.19 1.14 4.95
N SER A 600 12.93 1.04 4.54
CA SER A 600 12.12 -0.17 4.57
C SER A 600 11.57 -0.48 3.16
N SER A 601 10.65 -1.45 3.01
CA SER A 601 9.84 -1.66 1.80
C SER A 601 8.64 -0.71 1.70
N GLY A 602 8.40 0.12 2.71
CA GLY A 602 7.24 0.99 2.78
C GLY A 602 6.86 1.37 4.22
N PHE A 603 5.74 2.05 4.38
CA PHE A 603 5.15 2.35 5.67
C PHE A 603 3.69 1.89 5.74
N TRP A 604 3.20 1.73 6.95
CA TRP A 604 1.78 1.58 7.20
C TRP A 604 1.33 2.42 8.39
N ILE A 605 0.12 2.97 8.31
CA ILE A 605 -0.43 3.86 9.33
C ILE A 605 -1.53 3.12 10.08
N TYR A 606 -1.47 3.15 11.41
CA TYR A 606 -2.50 2.57 12.26
C TYR A 606 -3.73 3.49 12.31
N THR A 607 -4.84 2.98 11.77
CA THR A 607 -6.16 3.59 11.51
C THR A 607 -6.28 4.59 10.34
N ALA A 608 -7.21 4.28 9.43
CA ALA A 608 -7.71 5.11 8.36
C ALA A 608 -8.75 6.13 8.84
N GLU A 609 -9.36 5.95 10.02
CA GLU A 609 -10.50 6.76 10.51
C GLU A 609 -10.17 8.25 10.57
N ILE A 610 -8.92 8.59 10.92
CA ILE A 610 -8.43 9.97 10.95
C ILE A 610 -8.45 10.62 9.56
N PHE A 611 -8.44 9.82 8.49
CA PHE A 611 -8.44 10.27 7.11
C PHE A 611 -9.83 10.30 6.45
N THR A 612 -10.84 9.70 7.08
CA THR A 612 -12.07 9.31 6.38
C THR A 612 -13.35 9.77 7.10
N GLU A 613 -13.29 10.00 8.40
CA GLU A 613 -14.47 10.42 9.16
C GLU A 613 -14.62 11.95 9.22
N LYS A 614 -15.89 12.40 9.18
CA LYS A 614 -16.22 13.77 9.52
C LYS A 614 -15.92 14.01 11.00
N GLN A 615 -15.46 15.22 11.31
CA GLN A 615 -15.12 15.68 12.65
C GLN A 615 -16.18 15.37 13.73
N GLU A 616 -17.46 15.30 13.34
CA GLU A 616 -18.61 15.05 14.22
C GLU A 616 -18.81 13.59 14.58
N ASP A 617 -18.21 12.68 13.81
CA ASP A 617 -18.45 11.24 13.86
C ASP A 617 -17.27 10.47 14.48
N LEU A 618 -16.07 11.08 14.48
CA LEU A 618 -14.87 10.52 15.13
C LEU A 618 -15.13 10.15 16.58
N SER A 619 -14.82 8.90 16.93
CA SER A 619 -14.99 8.40 18.29
C SER A 619 -14.21 9.25 19.31
N LEU A 620 -14.70 9.31 20.56
CA LEU A 620 -14.08 10.04 21.66
C LEU A 620 -12.59 9.64 21.89
N ILE A 621 -12.23 8.41 21.53
CA ILE A 621 -10.84 7.91 21.61
C ILE A 621 -9.97 8.58 20.55
N TYR A 622 -10.45 8.74 19.31
CA TYR A 622 -9.63 9.37 18.27
C TYR A 622 -9.55 10.89 18.39
N ARG A 623 -10.57 11.54 18.97
CA ARG A 623 -10.50 12.97 19.33
C ARG A 623 -9.56 13.24 20.51
N SER A 624 -9.52 12.36 21.50
CA SER A 624 -8.60 12.49 22.65
C SER A 624 -7.14 12.25 22.26
N LEU A 625 -6.88 11.38 21.29
CA LEU A 625 -5.55 11.00 20.81
C LEU A 625 -4.88 12.06 19.91
N MET A 626 -5.65 12.94 19.26
CA MET A 626 -5.11 14.10 18.52
C MET A 626 -4.96 15.37 19.37
N GLY A 627 -5.18 15.28 20.68
CA GLY A 627 -4.95 16.36 21.63
C GLY A 627 -6.18 17.23 21.94
N CYS A 628 -7.40 16.77 21.71
CA CYS A 628 -8.60 17.61 21.91
C CYS A 628 -9.71 16.92 22.73
N TYR A 629 -9.68 16.95 24.08
CA TYR A 629 -10.92 16.97 24.90
C TYR A 629 -10.75 17.41 26.38
N ASP A 630 -11.88 17.85 26.97
CA ASP A 630 -12.16 18.34 28.32
C ASP A 630 -12.34 17.20 29.36
N SER A 631 -11.58 17.22 30.47
CA SER A 631 -11.93 16.57 31.74
C SER A 631 -11.11 17.19 32.89
N PRO A 632 -11.67 17.32 34.11
CA PRO A 632 -11.16 18.25 35.13
C PRO A 632 -9.84 17.88 35.82
N ASP A 633 -9.09 16.86 35.38
CA ASP A 633 -8.02 16.27 36.21
C ASP A 633 -6.75 15.79 35.45
N ASN A 634 -6.15 16.71 34.68
CA ASN A 634 -4.80 16.66 34.07
C ASN A 634 -4.62 15.86 32.76
N SER A 635 -3.79 16.26 31.79
CA SER A 635 -3.26 17.55 31.33
C SER A 635 -2.44 17.27 30.05
N LEU A 636 -2.99 17.58 28.87
CA LEU A 636 -2.32 17.91 27.61
C LEU A 636 -3.25 18.89 26.87
N ASN A 637 -2.70 19.98 26.31
CA ASN A 637 -3.44 21.15 25.83
C ASN A 637 -4.61 20.78 24.91
N THR A 638 -5.83 21.14 25.33
CA THR A 638 -7.07 21.04 24.59
C THR A 638 -7.07 21.95 23.37
N CYS A 639 -7.56 21.48 22.22
CA CYS A 639 -8.04 22.37 21.16
C CYS A 639 -9.24 23.15 21.71
N GLU A 640 -9.11 24.47 21.83
CA GLU A 640 -10.10 25.34 22.46
C GLU A 640 -11.41 25.42 21.65
N ASN A 641 -11.38 25.03 20.37
CA ASN A 641 -12.53 25.07 19.47
C ASN A 641 -12.38 24.14 18.23
N GLN A 642 -13.48 23.99 17.49
CA GLN A 642 -13.61 23.22 16.25
C GLN A 642 -12.62 23.63 15.14
N GLU A 643 -12.22 24.91 15.12
CA GLU A 643 -11.32 25.49 14.13
C GLU A 643 -9.88 25.01 14.33
N GLN A 644 -9.36 25.02 15.58
CA GLN A 644 -8.03 24.49 15.91
C GLN A 644 -7.90 22.98 15.68
N TYR A 645 -8.98 22.22 15.90
CA TYR A 645 -9.01 20.80 15.55
C TYR A 645 -8.88 20.59 14.03
N THR A 646 -9.67 21.35 13.26
CA THR A 646 -9.64 21.29 11.79
C THR A 646 -8.26 21.67 11.26
N GLU A 647 -7.65 22.70 11.84
CA GLU A 647 -6.27 23.10 11.52
C GLU A 647 -5.26 21.97 11.82
N THR A 648 -5.39 21.27 12.95
CA THR A 648 -4.51 20.16 13.32
C THR A 648 -4.64 18.97 12.35
N VAL A 649 -5.86 18.59 11.97
CA VAL A 649 -6.11 17.53 10.98
C VAL A 649 -5.53 17.90 9.62
N ASN A 650 -5.81 19.11 9.14
CA ASN A 650 -5.27 19.61 7.88
C ASN A 650 -3.74 19.63 7.88
N LEU A 651 -3.12 19.94 9.02
CA LEU A 651 -1.66 19.86 9.17
C LEU A 651 -1.17 18.41 9.04
N TYR A 652 -1.82 17.41 9.63
CA TYR A 652 -1.41 16.01 9.44
C TYR A 652 -1.49 15.57 7.98
N TYR A 653 -2.57 15.93 7.28
CA TYR A 653 -2.70 15.65 5.84
C TYR A 653 -1.60 16.31 5.04
N GLN A 654 -1.36 17.60 5.25
CA GLN A 654 -0.28 18.33 4.59
C GLN A 654 1.09 17.68 4.85
N GLN A 655 1.34 17.23 6.08
CA GLN A 655 2.61 16.58 6.45
C GLN A 655 2.75 15.18 5.81
N MET A 656 1.65 14.45 5.65
CA MET A 656 1.62 13.19 4.91
C MET A 656 1.88 13.40 3.42
N ASP A 657 1.22 14.37 2.79
CA ASP A 657 1.41 14.71 1.37
C ASP A 657 2.87 15.07 1.09
N ILE A 658 3.47 15.91 1.95
CA ILE A 658 4.89 16.26 1.87
C ILE A 658 5.75 15.00 1.96
N ALA A 659 5.52 14.12 2.94
CA ALA A 659 6.31 12.90 3.09
C ALA A 659 6.17 11.95 1.89
N SER A 660 4.96 11.81 1.35
CA SER A 660 4.66 11.02 0.16
C SER A 660 5.36 11.57 -1.08
N GLU A 661 5.26 12.88 -1.34
CA GLU A 661 5.94 13.55 -2.46
C GLU A 661 7.46 13.42 -2.36
N GLU A 662 8.03 13.62 -1.16
CA GLU A 662 9.47 13.51 -0.92
C GLU A 662 9.98 12.08 -1.11
N LEU A 663 9.18 11.09 -0.72
CA LEU A 663 9.46 9.68 -0.99
C LEU A 663 9.42 9.38 -2.50
N ASP A 664 8.43 9.91 -3.22
CA ASP A 664 8.30 9.68 -4.66
C ASP A 664 9.43 10.36 -5.45
N LYS A 665 9.85 11.57 -5.06
CA LYS A 665 11.05 12.23 -5.60
C LYS A 665 12.30 11.39 -5.34
N LEU A 666 12.47 10.88 -4.13
CA LEU A 666 13.60 9.99 -3.78
C LEU A 666 13.62 8.73 -4.66
N MET A 667 12.46 8.12 -4.92
CA MET A 667 12.38 6.90 -5.72
C MET A 667 12.62 7.16 -7.21
N ASN A 668 12.19 8.31 -7.73
CA ASN A 668 12.11 8.55 -9.18
C ASN A 668 13.18 9.50 -9.74
N ASP A 669 13.95 10.21 -8.90
CA ASP A 669 15.00 11.14 -9.34
C ASP A 669 16.39 10.77 -8.79
N GLU A 670 17.26 10.27 -9.66
CA GLU A 670 18.66 9.92 -9.34
C GLU A 670 19.49 11.13 -8.87
N ASN A 671 19.19 12.34 -9.36
CA ASN A 671 19.85 13.56 -8.91
C ASN A 671 19.42 13.91 -7.48
N TYR A 672 18.15 13.70 -7.15
CA TYR A 672 17.61 13.91 -5.81
C TYR A 672 18.24 12.96 -4.78
N GLN A 673 18.44 11.69 -5.15
CA GLN A 673 19.18 10.70 -4.33
C GLN A 673 20.63 11.15 -4.05
N THR A 674 21.29 11.75 -5.05
CA THR A 674 22.67 12.25 -4.95
C THR A 674 22.78 13.54 -4.14
N TYR A 675 21.74 14.39 -4.16
CA TYR A 675 21.67 15.61 -3.36
C TYR A 675 21.50 15.30 -1.86
N LEU A 676 20.65 14.32 -1.53
CA LEU A 676 20.38 13.91 -0.15
C LEU A 676 21.50 13.08 0.50
N THR A 677 22.37 12.43 -0.27
CA THR A 677 23.55 11.72 0.30
C THR A 677 24.65 12.68 0.78
N LYS A 678 24.53 13.98 0.51
CA LYS A 678 25.49 15.02 0.92
C LYS A 678 24.93 16.02 1.93
N ILE A 679 23.67 15.86 2.33
CA ILE A 679 22.96 16.81 3.18
C ILE A 679 22.45 16.02 4.39
N GLU A 680 23.11 16.20 5.54
CA GLU A 680 22.36 16.12 6.80
C GLU A 680 21.27 17.19 6.71
N PRO A 681 19.99 16.86 6.96
CA PRO A 681 18.88 17.76 6.68
C PRO A 681 19.10 19.13 7.35
N GLU A 682 18.95 20.19 6.55
CA GLU A 682 19.00 21.57 7.02
C GLU A 682 17.87 21.85 8.04
N PRO A 683 18.15 22.76 8.98
CA PRO A 683 17.65 22.73 10.33
C PRO A 683 16.38 23.54 10.44
N ASN A 684 15.24 22.93 10.74
CA ASN A 684 14.17 23.69 11.37
C ASN A 684 13.62 22.95 12.59
N ARG A 685 14.25 23.29 13.72
CA ARG A 685 13.79 23.12 15.11
C ARG A 685 13.70 21.68 15.60
N TYR A 686 14.86 21.13 15.95
CA TYR A 686 14.99 20.32 17.17
C TYR A 686 14.68 21.19 18.40
N GLN A 687 13.43 21.60 18.56
CA GLN A 687 12.91 21.85 19.89
C GLN A 687 12.36 20.50 20.31
N ALA A 688 13.04 19.83 21.24
CA ALA A 688 12.34 18.83 22.04
C ALA A 688 11.06 19.53 22.54
N THR A 689 9.89 19.07 22.10
CA THR A 689 8.61 19.42 22.71
C THR A 689 8.64 18.80 24.08
N VAL A 690 9.26 19.50 25.01
CA VAL A 690 9.31 19.08 26.40
C VAL A 690 8.00 19.52 27.02
N ASN A 691 7.09 18.57 27.17
CA ASN A 691 5.86 18.77 27.92
C ASN A 691 6.22 18.74 29.41
N ILE A 692 6.18 19.90 30.05
CA ILE A 692 5.96 19.99 31.50
C ILE A 692 4.53 20.48 31.67
N PRO A 693 3.67 19.79 32.43
CA PRO A 693 2.44 20.40 32.91
C PRO A 693 2.78 21.68 33.66
N ALA A 694 2.13 22.81 33.37
CA ALA A 694 2.35 24.07 34.11
C ALA A 694 2.19 23.88 35.64
N SER A 695 1.41 22.87 36.06
CA SER A 695 1.27 22.44 37.45
C SER A 695 2.58 21.98 38.10
N ALA A 696 3.53 21.39 37.38
CA ALA A 696 4.79 20.88 37.95
C ALA A 696 5.73 21.99 38.45
N LEU A 697 5.59 23.22 37.93
CA LEU A 697 6.31 24.42 38.37
C LEU A 697 5.52 25.24 39.41
N ASN A 698 4.23 24.94 39.59
CA ASN A 698 3.34 25.58 40.56
C ASN A 698 3.26 24.84 41.90
N ILE A 699 3.98 23.72 42.06
CA ILE A 699 4.05 23.00 43.33
C ILE A 699 5.02 23.73 44.27
N ASN A 700 4.56 24.00 45.49
CA ASN A 700 5.38 24.62 46.54
C ASN A 700 6.38 23.60 47.09
N ILE A 701 7.49 23.41 46.37
CA ILE A 701 8.53 22.47 46.77
C ILE A 701 9.49 23.11 47.77
N ALA A 702 9.29 22.89 49.07
CA ALA A 702 10.08 23.58 50.08
C ALA A 702 11.45 22.89 50.31
N PRO A 703 12.57 23.62 50.26
CA PRO A 703 13.86 23.11 50.71
C PRO A 703 13.81 22.71 52.20
N ILE A 704 14.48 21.62 52.60
CA ILE A 704 14.46 21.13 54.00
C ILE A 704 15.11 22.11 54.99
N LYS A 705 16.10 22.88 54.55
CA LYS A 705 16.74 23.99 55.28
C LYS A 705 16.58 25.28 54.48
N GLU A 706 16.88 26.46 55.02
CA GLU A 706 16.87 27.73 54.25
C GLU A 706 18.28 28.25 53.94
N GLN A 707 19.31 27.63 54.52
CA GLN A 707 20.72 27.96 54.32
C GLN A 707 21.42 26.84 53.55
N TRP A 708 21.88 27.16 52.34
CA TRP A 708 22.42 26.24 51.33
C TRP A 708 23.73 26.88 50.85
N PRO A 709 24.89 26.23 51.00
CA PRO A 709 26.17 26.85 50.66
C PRO A 709 26.46 26.88 49.15
N LEU A 710 27.28 27.86 48.76
CA LEU A 710 27.81 28.17 47.43
C LEU A 710 29.03 27.30 47.02
N ASP A 711 28.95 25.98 47.21
CA ASP A 711 29.98 25.01 46.76
C ASP A 711 29.35 23.93 45.85
N SER A 712 30.12 23.36 44.92
CA SER A 712 29.65 22.32 43.99
C SER A 712 29.37 20.99 44.73
N LEU A 713 28.16 20.44 44.59
CA LEU A 713 27.82 19.08 45.01
C LEU A 713 28.08 18.09 43.86
N SER A 714 28.85 17.03 44.16
CA SER A 714 28.95 15.87 43.27
C SER A 714 27.76 14.96 43.44
N LEU A 715 27.13 14.59 42.32
CA LEU A 715 25.96 13.74 42.29
C LEU A 715 26.41 12.28 42.12
N PRO A 716 25.99 11.35 43.03
CA PRO A 716 26.35 9.95 42.90
C PRO A 716 25.71 9.37 41.64
N TRP A 717 26.59 8.91 40.75
CA TRP A 717 26.36 8.36 39.41
C TRP A 717 25.01 7.70 39.15
N LYS A 718 24.34 8.05 38.03
CA LYS A 718 23.31 7.25 37.34
C LYS A 718 23.08 7.68 35.88
N ARG A 719 23.05 6.72 34.96
CA ARG A 719 22.78 6.96 33.54
C ARG A 719 21.28 7.06 33.30
N PHE A 720 20.83 8.22 32.85
CA PHE A 720 19.45 8.43 32.43
C PHE A 720 19.30 8.15 30.94
N ARG A 721 18.22 7.46 30.59
CA ARG A 721 17.79 7.20 29.21
C ARG A 721 16.47 7.91 28.96
N ASN A 722 16.18 8.24 27.71
CA ASN A 722 15.00 9.03 27.33
C ASN A 722 14.95 10.40 28.02
N GLN A 723 13.87 11.14 27.77
CA GLN A 723 13.70 12.49 28.29
C GLN A 723 13.47 12.50 29.80
N HIS A 724 14.15 13.39 30.51
CA HIS A 724 13.99 13.60 31.96
C HIS A 724 13.89 15.09 32.27
N ASN A 725 13.22 15.41 33.37
CA ASN A 725 13.02 16.78 33.82
C ASN A 725 13.63 16.96 35.20
N PHE A 726 14.37 18.04 35.41
CA PHE A 726 14.94 18.41 36.70
C PHE A 726 14.37 19.73 37.16
N ILE A 727 13.80 19.76 38.36
CA ILE A 727 13.40 21.00 39.02
C ILE A 727 14.59 21.54 39.80
N ILE A 728 14.86 22.82 39.61
CA ILE A 728 15.99 23.55 40.17
C ILE A 728 15.46 24.69 41.03
N LYS A 729 16.02 24.89 42.22
CA LYS A 729 15.74 26.08 43.03
C LYS A 729 16.93 27.02 43.01
N ALA A 730 16.72 28.30 42.72
CA ALA A 730 17.79 29.29 42.72
C ALA A 730 17.31 30.63 43.30
N LYS A 731 18.24 31.39 43.88
CA LYS A 731 18.01 32.78 44.30
C LYS A 731 18.23 33.74 43.14
N LYS A 732 17.53 34.86 43.15
CA LYS A 732 17.75 35.93 42.21
C LYS A 732 19.22 36.35 42.21
N ASP A 733 19.75 36.57 41.01
CA ASP A 733 21.14 36.93 40.73
C ASP A 733 22.18 35.82 41.04
N GLU A 734 21.73 34.63 41.47
CA GLU A 734 22.58 33.45 41.64
C GLU A 734 22.95 32.86 40.27
N THR A 735 24.23 32.50 40.10
CA THR A 735 24.69 31.77 38.92
C THR A 735 24.46 30.27 39.12
N VAL A 736 23.50 29.70 38.41
CA VAL A 736 23.24 28.26 38.38
C VAL A 736 24.27 27.58 37.48
N LYS A 737 24.79 26.43 37.92
CA LYS A 737 25.72 25.57 37.18
C LYS A 737 25.35 24.11 37.38
N ILE A 738 25.06 23.43 36.28
CA ILE A 738 24.79 21.98 36.25
C ILE A 738 25.71 21.36 35.22
N GLU A 739 26.63 20.51 35.65
CA GLU A 739 27.49 19.76 34.75
C GLU A 739 26.79 18.47 34.33
N VAL A 740 26.69 18.27 33.02
CA VAL A 740 26.10 17.07 32.43
C VAL A 740 27.06 16.47 31.43
N GLN A 741 27.18 15.15 31.47
CA GLN A 741 27.98 14.37 30.54
C GLN A 741 27.08 13.59 29.57
N ASP A 742 27.39 13.67 28.28
CA ASP A 742 26.92 12.69 27.31
C ASP A 742 27.67 11.37 27.51
N ILE A 743 26.91 10.30 27.70
CA ILE A 743 27.44 8.95 27.76
C ILE A 743 26.82 8.18 26.59
N PRO A 744 27.56 8.00 25.48
CA PRO A 744 27.03 7.27 24.34
C PRO A 744 26.74 5.82 24.73
N LEU A 745 25.64 5.32 24.22
CA LEU A 745 25.39 3.88 24.10
C LEU A 745 25.74 3.47 22.67
N GLY A 746 26.38 2.31 22.47
CA GLY A 746 26.69 1.82 21.11
C GLY A 746 27.32 2.83 20.14
N SER A 747 26.89 2.77 18.88
CA SER A 747 27.40 3.61 17.77
C SER A 747 26.63 4.92 17.55
N TYR A 748 25.58 5.22 18.33
CA TYR A 748 24.67 6.37 18.14
C TYR A 748 25.37 7.73 17.99
N LEU A 749 24.96 8.54 17.01
CA LEU A 749 25.53 9.88 16.72
C LEU A 749 24.85 11.04 17.48
N ASP A 750 23.89 10.73 18.36
CA ASP A 750 23.08 11.74 19.04
C ASP A 750 23.91 12.64 19.97
N SER A 751 23.44 13.88 20.12
CA SER A 751 23.95 14.88 21.08
C SER A 751 22.88 15.12 22.14
N VAL A 752 23.22 15.20 23.43
CA VAL A 752 22.23 15.51 24.48
C VAL A 752 21.70 16.92 24.29
N ALA A 753 20.40 17.05 24.00
CA ALA A 753 19.73 18.33 23.90
C ALA A 753 19.17 18.75 25.26
N TYR A 754 19.23 20.04 25.58
CA TYR A 754 18.64 20.58 26.81
C TYR A 754 17.97 21.93 26.60
N ARG A 755 17.02 22.24 27.48
CA ARG A 755 16.31 23.51 27.59
C ARG A 755 16.09 23.86 29.06
N VAL A 756 16.28 25.11 29.43
CA VAL A 756 16.00 25.65 30.76
C VAL A 756 14.85 26.63 30.64
N VAL A 757 13.83 26.46 31.48
CA VAL A 757 12.65 27.33 31.52
C VAL A 757 12.41 27.93 32.91
N ASP A 758 11.78 29.09 32.94
CA ASP A 758 11.26 29.71 34.17
C ASP A 758 9.88 29.19 34.58
N LYS A 759 9.32 29.75 35.64
CA LYS A 759 8.00 29.43 36.21
C LYS A 759 6.84 29.64 35.23
N ASP A 760 7.01 30.50 34.22
CA ASP A 760 6.03 30.80 33.18
C ASP A 760 6.30 29.96 31.91
N ILE A 761 7.17 28.94 32.01
CA ILE A 761 7.63 28.05 30.93
C ILE A 761 8.38 28.82 29.83
N LYS A 762 8.80 30.05 30.11
CA LYS A 762 9.59 30.85 29.18
C LYS A 762 11.01 30.32 29.13
N GLU A 763 11.51 30.11 27.91
CA GLU A 763 12.89 29.66 27.71
C GLU A 763 13.91 30.70 28.18
N ILE A 764 14.84 30.25 29.01
CA ILE A 764 15.99 31.01 29.49
C ILE A 764 17.22 30.68 28.66
N LEU A 765 17.43 29.39 28.41
CA LEU A 765 18.61 28.86 27.72
C LEU A 765 18.27 27.53 27.06
N SER A 766 18.82 27.26 25.88
CA SER A 766 18.79 25.94 25.26
C SER A 766 20.14 25.61 24.63
N GLY A 767 20.38 24.34 24.32
CA GLY A 767 21.59 23.93 23.64
C GLY A 767 21.76 22.42 23.51
N LYS A 768 22.95 22.03 23.06
CA LYS A 768 23.37 20.63 22.91
C LYS A 768 24.68 20.36 23.65
N ILE A 769 24.89 19.11 24.05
CA ILE A 769 26.14 18.52 24.56
C ILE A 769 26.63 17.56 23.49
N ALA A 770 27.82 17.80 22.95
CA ALA A 770 28.38 16.96 21.92
C ALA A 770 28.69 15.55 22.44
N ARG A 771 28.70 14.59 21.54
CA ARG A 771 28.93 13.18 21.84
C ARG A 771 30.21 12.97 22.67
N SER A 772 30.14 12.14 23.70
CA SER A 772 31.22 11.82 24.65
C SER A 772 31.82 13.02 25.37
N GLN A 773 31.14 14.16 25.40
CA GLN A 773 31.62 15.37 26.09
C GLN A 773 30.79 15.68 27.33
N SER A 774 31.39 16.43 28.25
CA SER A 774 30.69 17.09 29.34
C SER A 774 30.46 18.56 29.01
N LYS A 775 29.35 19.10 29.51
CA LYS A 775 29.03 20.53 29.41
C LYS A 775 28.48 21.03 30.73
N VAL A 776 28.95 22.21 31.14
CA VAL A 776 28.33 22.98 32.22
C VAL A 776 27.21 23.84 31.63
N ILE A 777 25.98 23.48 31.94
CA ILE A 777 24.80 24.31 31.68
C ILE A 777 24.79 25.41 32.74
N SER A 778 24.83 26.68 32.33
CA SER A 778 24.90 27.81 33.25
C SER A 778 24.03 28.98 32.83
N PHE A 779 23.31 29.55 33.80
CA PHE A 779 22.48 30.74 33.63
C PHE A 779 22.42 31.54 34.95
N VAL A 780 22.04 32.81 34.88
CA VAL A 780 21.80 33.65 36.06
C VAL A 780 20.30 33.66 36.35
N ALA A 781 19.90 33.31 37.56
CA ALA A 781 18.50 33.28 37.96
C ALA A 781 17.91 34.70 38.04
N SER A 782 16.78 34.93 37.36
CA SER A 782 16.11 36.24 37.28
C SER A 782 15.21 36.58 38.47
N TYR A 783 14.83 35.59 39.27
CA TYR A 783 13.99 35.71 40.47
C TYR A 783 14.30 34.58 41.47
N ASP A 784 13.88 34.77 42.72
CA ASP A 784 13.88 33.74 43.75
C ASP A 784 12.80 32.70 43.45
N GLY A 785 13.17 31.47 43.10
CA GLY A 785 12.18 30.43 42.85
C GLY A 785 12.69 29.24 42.08
N TYR A 786 11.77 28.59 41.36
CA TYR A 786 12.03 27.34 40.63
C TYR A 786 12.25 27.59 39.15
N TYR A 787 13.11 26.76 38.58
CA TYR A 787 13.41 26.63 37.16
C TYR A 787 13.31 25.15 36.82
N ALA A 788 13.09 24.82 35.55
CA ALA A 788 13.18 23.44 35.09
C ALA A 788 14.25 23.28 34.02
N LEU A 789 15.13 22.28 34.21
CA LEU A 789 16.04 21.77 33.21
C LEU A 789 15.41 20.54 32.55
N LEU A 790 15.25 20.66 31.25
CA LEU A 790 14.64 19.69 30.38
C LEU A 790 15.73 19.10 29.53
N ILE A 791 15.88 17.78 29.56
CA ILE A 791 17.03 17.14 28.94
C ILE A 791 16.64 15.85 28.24
N ASN A 792 17.13 15.70 27.01
CA ASN A 792 16.81 14.57 26.15
C ASN A 792 18.10 14.10 25.46
N PRO A 793 18.61 12.90 25.81
CA PRO A 793 19.79 12.32 25.18
C PRO A 793 19.51 11.67 23.82
N GLY A 794 18.29 11.76 23.30
CA GLY A 794 17.87 11.02 22.12
C GLY A 794 17.84 9.52 22.44
N THR A 795 18.62 8.76 21.68
CA THR A 795 18.85 7.32 21.89
C THR A 795 20.05 7.02 22.79
N GLY A 796 20.81 8.05 23.18
CA GLY A 796 21.95 7.93 24.08
C GLY A 796 21.56 7.95 25.56
N THR A 797 22.55 8.16 26.42
CA THR A 797 22.32 8.43 27.85
C THR A 797 23.05 9.69 28.27
N PHE A 798 22.60 10.27 29.37
CA PHE A 798 23.33 11.36 30.01
C PHE A 798 23.51 11.10 31.50
N ASN A 799 24.48 11.78 32.09
CA ASN A 799 24.75 11.71 33.52
C ASN A 799 24.98 13.13 34.08
N PRO A 800 24.12 13.61 35.00
CA PRO A 800 24.41 14.83 35.75
C PRO A 800 25.55 14.56 36.73
N LEU A 801 26.64 15.31 36.61
CA LEU A 801 27.86 15.12 37.40
C LEU A 801 27.89 15.99 38.64
N ASN A 802 27.56 17.27 38.49
CA ASN A 802 27.70 18.27 39.52
C ASN A 802 26.59 19.33 39.44
N THR A 803 26.19 19.88 40.59
CA THR A 803 25.31 21.04 40.69
C THR A 803 25.74 21.93 41.85
N ASN A 804 25.58 23.25 41.74
CA ASN A 804 25.75 24.18 42.86
C ASN A 804 24.42 24.63 43.49
N VAL A 805 23.30 24.07 43.01
CA VAL A 805 21.95 24.41 43.46
C VAL A 805 21.13 23.15 43.72
N PRO A 806 20.05 23.27 44.51
CA PRO A 806 19.08 22.19 44.69
C PRO A 806 18.50 21.74 43.38
N MET A 807 18.51 20.43 43.16
CA MET A 807 18.04 19.82 41.93
C MET A 807 17.34 18.49 42.24
N MET A 808 16.11 18.33 41.76
CA MET A 808 15.35 17.09 41.88
C MET A 808 14.89 16.60 40.52
N LEU A 809 14.93 15.29 40.32
CA LEU A 809 14.30 14.63 39.19
C LEU A 809 12.78 14.65 39.36
N TYR A 810 12.07 15.11 38.35
CA TYR A 810 10.61 15.06 38.26
C TYR A 810 10.18 13.93 37.33
N ALA A 811 9.49 12.93 37.88
CA ALA A 811 8.97 11.79 37.16
C ALA A 811 7.48 12.02 36.83
N ILE A 812 7.17 12.33 35.56
CA ILE A 812 5.78 12.60 35.14
C ILE A 812 4.92 11.33 35.32
N GLU A 813 5.40 10.21 34.79
CA GLU A 813 4.73 8.90 34.87
C GLU A 813 5.74 7.78 35.17
N ARG A 814 6.94 7.87 34.59
CA ARG A 814 7.93 6.78 34.59
C ARG A 814 9.36 7.33 34.61
N ILE A 815 10.26 6.72 35.38
CA ILE A 815 11.71 6.97 35.33
C ILE A 815 12.37 5.89 34.50
N HIS A 816 13.27 6.29 33.58
CA HIS A 816 14.04 5.34 32.77
C HIS A 816 15.55 5.52 33.01
N ILE A 817 16.17 4.49 33.57
CA ILE A 817 17.59 4.48 33.91
C ILE A 817 18.28 3.22 33.38
N ILE A 818 19.59 3.32 33.24
CA ILE A 818 20.46 2.20 32.90
C ILE A 818 21.42 1.95 34.07
N ARG A 819 21.56 0.68 34.45
CA ARG A 819 22.43 0.21 35.54
C ARG A 819 22.04 0.75 36.93
N GLU A 820 22.95 0.59 37.89
CA GLU A 820 22.66 0.77 39.32
C GLU A 820 22.29 2.22 39.66
N ALA A 821 21.40 2.34 40.63
CA ALA A 821 20.79 3.62 40.93
C ALA A 821 20.26 3.71 42.38
N THR A 822 20.78 4.65 43.18
CA THR A 822 20.17 5.12 44.47
C THR A 822 19.34 6.41 44.37
N LEU A 823 18.01 6.35 44.45
CA LEU A 823 17.10 7.52 44.49
C LEU A 823 16.66 7.78 45.92
N TYR A 824 16.33 9.03 46.22
CA TYR A 824 15.76 9.43 47.50
C TYR A 824 14.44 10.14 47.27
N PHE A 825 13.44 9.85 48.10
CA PHE A 825 12.10 10.42 47.95
C PHE A 825 11.46 10.70 49.31
N TRP A 826 10.56 11.69 49.33
CA TRP A 826 9.85 12.07 50.54
C TRP A 826 8.61 11.20 50.73
N VAL A 827 8.50 10.54 51.88
CA VAL A 827 7.27 9.86 52.28
C VAL A 827 6.49 10.80 53.20
N GLY A 828 5.39 11.36 52.68
CA GLY A 828 4.51 12.26 53.41
C GLY A 828 3.61 11.54 54.42
N SER A 829 2.48 12.16 54.78
CA SER A 829 1.47 11.59 55.67
C SER A 829 0.60 10.54 54.98
N ILE A 830 1.22 9.48 54.45
CA ILE A 830 0.57 8.34 53.78
C ILE A 830 0.73 7.08 54.62
N SER A 831 -0.21 6.13 54.49
CA SER A 831 -0.16 4.85 55.21
C SER A 831 0.37 3.69 54.36
N HIS A 832 0.39 3.86 53.02
CA HIS A 832 0.75 2.81 52.08
C HIS A 832 1.21 3.41 50.75
N PHE A 833 2.10 2.71 50.04
CA PHE A 833 2.43 3.00 48.64
C PHE A 833 3.02 1.77 47.92
N ASN A 834 2.97 1.82 46.59
CA ASN A 834 3.63 0.85 45.70
C ASN A 834 4.67 1.52 44.80
N ILE A 835 5.70 0.76 44.42
CA ILE A 835 6.63 1.14 43.35
C ILE A 835 6.79 -0.07 42.44
N ASP A 836 6.52 0.13 41.16
CA ASP A 836 6.56 -0.89 40.13
C ASP A 836 7.85 -0.78 39.32
N PHE A 837 8.40 -1.93 38.96
CA PHE A 837 9.65 -2.06 38.22
C PHE A 837 9.45 -2.95 37.02
N GLU A 838 9.92 -2.49 35.87
CA GLU A 838 9.94 -3.22 34.60
C GLU A 838 11.37 -3.20 34.03
N GLY A 839 11.94 -4.39 33.82
CA GLY A 839 13.21 -4.57 33.12
C GLY A 839 12.96 -4.95 31.66
N GLU A 840 13.65 -4.31 30.72
CA GLU A 840 13.51 -4.59 29.29
C GLU A 840 14.79 -5.28 28.77
N GLY A 841 14.68 -6.51 28.24
CA GLY A 841 15.82 -7.30 27.73
C GLY A 841 15.67 -8.82 27.94
N THR A 842 16.38 -9.62 27.12
CA THR A 842 16.20 -11.10 27.06
C THR A 842 17.04 -11.90 28.06
N GLY A 843 17.76 -11.27 28.99
CA GLY A 843 18.65 -11.97 29.92
C GLY A 843 18.94 -11.26 31.25
N GLU A 844 18.18 -10.21 31.57
CA GLU A 844 18.63 -9.19 32.51
C GLU A 844 17.76 -9.18 33.76
N GLY A 845 18.27 -9.73 34.85
CA GLY A 845 17.67 -9.54 36.16
C GLY A 845 17.98 -8.13 36.69
N LEU A 846 17.08 -7.52 37.44
CA LEU A 846 17.32 -6.32 38.25
C LEU A 846 16.89 -6.60 39.67
N THR A 847 17.56 -6.01 40.66
CA THR A 847 17.12 -6.00 42.06
C THR A 847 16.78 -4.59 42.48
N ALA A 848 15.59 -4.40 43.05
CA ALA A 848 15.21 -3.13 43.67
C ALA A 848 14.96 -3.34 45.17
N ALA A 849 15.31 -2.34 45.97
CA ALA A 849 15.15 -2.37 47.42
C ALA A 849 14.79 -0.99 47.99
N ILE A 850 13.82 -0.97 48.90
CA ILE A 850 13.34 0.24 49.56
C ILE A 850 13.80 0.23 51.02
N TYR A 851 14.33 1.35 51.47
CA TYR A 851 14.84 1.53 52.82
C TYR A 851 14.19 2.73 53.50
N LYS A 852 13.89 2.57 54.79
CA LYS A 852 13.44 3.65 55.66
C LYS A 852 14.59 4.26 56.46
N PRO A 853 14.52 5.55 56.81
CA PRO A 853 15.57 6.21 57.59
C PRO A 853 15.56 5.80 59.06
N THR A 854 16.74 5.78 59.67
CA THR A 854 17.02 5.49 61.08
C THR A 854 17.96 6.56 61.64
N ALA A 855 18.21 6.54 62.96
CA ALA A 855 19.09 7.53 63.60
C ALA A 855 20.53 7.59 63.03
N THR A 856 21.03 6.50 62.42
CA THR A 856 22.41 6.40 61.94
C THR A 856 22.51 5.96 60.48
N GLY A 857 21.43 5.97 59.71
CA GLY A 857 21.43 5.51 58.31
C GLY A 857 20.08 5.01 57.82
N TYR A 858 20.07 3.93 57.04
CA TYR A 858 18.86 3.39 56.40
C TYR A 858 18.68 1.90 56.71
N GLN A 859 17.45 1.47 56.95
CA GLN A 859 17.06 0.08 57.21
C GLN A 859 16.21 -0.45 56.05
N LEU A 860 16.53 -1.65 55.55
CA LEU A 860 15.78 -2.33 54.49
C LEU A 860 14.34 -2.61 54.94
N VAL A 861 13.38 -2.28 54.09
CA VAL A 861 11.95 -2.52 54.29
C VAL A 861 11.47 -3.66 53.41
N THR A 862 11.72 -3.57 52.11
CA THR A 862 11.33 -4.59 51.13
C THR A 862 12.30 -4.59 49.96
N SER A 863 12.40 -5.72 49.27
CA SER A 863 13.19 -5.89 48.06
C SER A 863 12.57 -6.93 47.14
N GLY A 864 12.82 -6.79 45.85
CA GLY A 864 12.31 -7.67 44.81
C GLY A 864 13.29 -7.76 43.65
N SER A 865 13.12 -8.75 42.78
CA SER A 865 13.97 -8.91 41.61
C SER A 865 13.23 -9.53 40.44
N THR A 866 13.66 -9.21 39.21
CA THR A 866 13.21 -9.89 37.99
C THR A 866 13.92 -11.24 37.83
N THR A 867 13.33 -12.15 37.06
CA THR A 867 13.93 -13.43 36.64
C THR A 867 13.83 -13.56 35.12
N GLN A 868 14.49 -14.54 34.48
CA GLN A 868 14.33 -14.81 33.04
C GLN A 868 12.86 -15.05 32.61
N LEU A 869 11.97 -15.35 33.55
CA LEU A 869 10.54 -15.61 33.32
C LEU A 869 9.63 -14.45 33.77
N LYS A 870 10.19 -13.40 34.40
CA LYS A 870 9.42 -12.31 35.00
C LYS A 870 10.20 -11.00 34.94
N ASN A 871 9.86 -10.16 33.97
CA ASN A 871 10.47 -8.85 33.73
C ASN A 871 9.82 -7.70 34.52
N TYR A 872 8.76 -7.97 35.28
CA TYR A 872 8.01 -6.97 36.04
C TYR A 872 7.81 -7.39 37.49
N PHE A 873 7.97 -6.49 38.46
CA PHE A 873 7.54 -6.72 39.84
C PHE A 873 7.21 -5.42 40.59
N SER A 874 6.37 -5.55 41.62
CA SER A 874 5.93 -4.46 42.48
C SER A 874 6.51 -4.59 43.89
N LEU A 875 6.95 -3.48 44.47
CA LEU A 875 7.29 -3.37 45.89
C LEU A 875 6.19 -2.63 46.63
N SER A 876 5.53 -3.32 47.54
CA SER A 876 4.45 -2.78 48.36
C SER A 876 4.93 -2.48 49.78
N VAL A 877 4.61 -1.28 50.30
CA VAL A 877 5.12 -0.80 51.59
C VAL A 877 4.01 -0.20 52.44
N ASP A 878 3.85 -0.73 53.65
CA ASP A 878 3.04 -0.11 54.71
C ASP A 878 3.88 0.86 55.55
N VAL A 879 3.40 2.10 55.70
CA VAL A 879 4.12 3.19 56.38
C VAL A 879 3.58 3.36 57.80
N SER A 880 4.45 3.15 58.78
CA SER A 880 4.12 3.39 60.20
C SER A 880 4.06 4.89 60.52
N ALA A 881 3.22 5.30 61.48
CA ALA A 881 3.09 6.69 61.90
C ALA A 881 4.39 7.35 62.38
N GLY A 882 5.39 6.55 62.79
CA GLY A 882 6.73 7.03 63.15
C GLY A 882 7.67 7.24 61.96
N ASP A 883 7.31 6.80 60.75
CA ASP A 883 8.15 6.78 59.55
C ASP A 883 7.62 7.66 58.39
N VAL A 884 6.48 8.34 58.61
CA VAL A 884 5.98 9.43 57.76
C VAL A 884 6.79 10.70 57.94
N ASN A 885 6.72 11.60 56.96
CA ASN A 885 7.43 12.87 56.91
C ASN A 885 8.96 12.70 57.05
N LYS A 886 9.52 11.73 56.31
CA LYS A 886 10.96 11.49 56.25
C LYS A 886 11.42 11.16 54.83
N ILE A 887 12.73 11.26 54.61
CA ILE A 887 13.39 10.88 53.35
C ILE A 887 13.66 9.38 53.35
N TRP A 888 13.12 8.67 52.36
CA TRP A 888 13.35 7.24 52.13
C TRP A 888 14.31 7.04 50.97
N LYS A 889 14.92 5.85 50.89
CA LYS A 889 15.92 5.50 49.88
C LYS A 889 15.45 4.30 49.06
N LEU A 890 15.54 4.42 47.74
CA LEU A 890 15.37 3.35 46.77
C LEU A 890 16.72 3.02 46.14
N THR A 891 17.12 1.75 46.15
CA THR A 891 18.30 1.28 45.41
C THR A 891 17.91 0.29 44.33
N ILE A 892 18.58 0.40 43.19
CA ILE A 892 18.47 -0.50 42.05
C ILE A 892 19.88 -1.01 41.78
N SER A 893 20.04 -2.32 41.67
CA SER A 893 21.32 -2.97 41.47
C SER A 893 21.20 -4.17 40.54
N ALA A 894 22.34 -4.71 40.12
CA ALA A 894 22.36 -6.02 39.50
C ALA A 894 21.86 -7.09 40.50
N PRO A 895 21.33 -8.24 40.02
CA PRO A 895 21.00 -9.37 40.85
C PRO A 895 22.26 -9.93 41.52
N PRO A 896 22.14 -10.54 42.71
CA PRO A 896 23.23 -11.32 43.30
C PRO A 896 23.70 -12.41 42.32
N SER A 897 24.99 -12.41 41.98
CA SER A 897 25.63 -13.21 40.92
C SER A 897 25.11 -14.67 40.76
N GLN A 898 24.62 -15.01 39.58
CA GLN A 898 24.78 -16.36 39.01
C GLN A 898 26.13 -16.41 38.27
N PRO A 899 26.88 -17.53 38.30
CA PRO A 899 28.30 -17.58 37.92
C PRO A 899 28.58 -17.52 36.40
N LEU A 900 27.65 -17.06 35.58
CA LEU A 900 27.81 -17.02 34.12
C LEU A 900 27.51 -15.61 33.59
N ALA A 901 28.59 -14.94 33.18
CA ALA A 901 28.68 -13.63 32.53
C ALA A 901 28.37 -12.39 33.42
N PRO A 902 29.08 -11.25 33.21
CA PRO A 902 28.76 -9.99 33.86
C PRO A 902 27.37 -9.56 33.39
N GLN A 903 26.37 -9.72 34.24
CA GLN A 903 24.98 -9.43 33.93
C GLN A 903 24.84 -7.93 33.64
N SER A 904 24.66 -7.59 32.36
CA SER A 904 24.13 -6.31 31.94
C SER A 904 22.66 -6.29 32.40
N PHE A 905 22.28 -5.23 33.10
CA PHE A 905 20.89 -4.82 33.15
C PHE A 905 20.90 -3.42 32.56
N GLU A 906 20.27 -3.29 31.41
CA GLU A 906 20.45 -2.16 30.50
C GLU A 906 19.28 -1.21 30.60
N ASP A 907 18.04 -1.69 30.72
CA ASP A 907 16.87 -0.83 30.70
C ASP A 907 15.93 -1.12 31.89
N VAL A 908 15.77 -0.14 32.76
CA VAL A 908 14.89 -0.20 33.93
C VAL A 908 13.91 0.96 33.91
N HIS A 909 12.63 0.60 33.86
CA HIS A 909 11.51 1.49 34.04
C HIS A 909 10.99 1.38 35.47
N ILE A 910 10.73 2.54 36.08
CA ILE A 910 10.23 2.64 37.45
C ILE A 910 8.96 3.49 37.43
N ASP A 911 7.85 2.92 37.86
CA ASP A 911 6.58 3.62 38.02
C ASP A 911 6.28 3.76 39.52
N PHE A 912 5.82 4.94 39.93
CA PHE A 912 5.55 5.26 41.33
C PHE A 912 4.05 5.42 41.53
N ASP A 913 3.53 4.90 42.64
CA ASP A 913 2.16 5.15 43.07
C ASP A 913 1.92 6.67 43.26
N ASN A 914 0.75 7.15 42.81
CA ASN A 914 0.27 8.53 42.96
C ASN A 914 0.27 9.04 44.41
N ASN A 915 0.32 8.15 45.41
CA ASN A 915 0.43 8.50 46.83
C ASN A 915 1.80 9.06 47.21
N ILE A 916 2.84 8.86 46.40
CA ILE A 916 4.18 9.39 46.61
C ILE A 916 4.38 10.62 45.70
N PRO A 917 5.02 11.71 46.17
CA PRO A 917 5.39 12.80 45.29
C PRO A 917 6.26 12.33 44.12
N SER A 918 5.97 12.82 42.91
CA SER A 918 6.71 12.61 41.66
C SER A 918 8.13 13.20 41.63
N TYR A 919 8.72 13.48 42.79
CA TYR A 919 9.99 14.18 42.93
C TYR A 919 11.02 13.33 43.66
N PHE A 920 12.17 13.16 43.01
CA PHE A 920 13.24 12.28 43.48
C PHE A 920 14.54 13.07 43.55
N SER A 921 15.23 12.97 44.67
CA SER A 921 16.58 13.50 44.82
C SER A 921 17.61 12.44 44.43
N LEU A 922 18.72 12.91 43.87
CA LEU A 922 19.90 12.09 43.60
C LEU A 922 20.85 12.03 44.81
N THR A 923 20.51 12.69 45.92
CA THR A 923 21.30 12.74 47.16
C THR A 923 20.39 12.76 48.39
N ASP A 924 20.86 12.21 49.51
CA ASP A 924 20.26 12.39 50.84
C ASP A 924 20.77 13.65 51.56
N ASN A 925 21.61 14.46 50.92
CA ASN A 925 22.05 15.71 51.50
C ASN A 925 20.86 16.67 51.69
N GLU A 926 20.46 16.88 52.94
CA GLU A 926 19.32 17.74 53.30
C GLU A 926 19.46 19.19 52.82
N ASN A 927 20.69 19.66 52.57
CA ASN A 927 20.96 20.98 51.98
C ASN A 927 20.85 20.98 50.45
N TYR A 928 20.38 19.91 49.81
CA TYR A 928 20.12 19.82 48.36
C TYR A 928 18.77 19.16 48.04
N PHE A 929 18.15 18.53 49.05
CA PHE A 929 16.86 17.84 48.96
C PHE A 929 15.68 18.81 49.14
N MET A 930 14.70 18.77 48.24
CA MET A 930 13.48 19.59 48.33
C MET A 930 12.26 18.70 48.62
N ARG A 931 11.26 19.21 49.35
CA ARG A 931 10.05 18.47 49.79
C ARG A 931 8.85 18.73 48.91
#